data_AF-A0A1J7K0Z2-F1
#
_entry.id   AF-A0A1J7K0Z2-F1
#
_cell.length_a   1.000
_cell.length_b   1.000
_cell.length_c   1.000
_cell.angle_alpha   90.00
_cell.angle_beta   90.00
_cell.angle_gamma   90.00
#
_symmetry.space_group_name_H-M   'P 1'
#
loop_
_entity.id
_entity.type
_entity.pdbx_description
1 polymer ?
#
loop_
_entity_poly.entity_id
_entity_poly.type
_entity_poly.pdbx_seq_one_letter_code
_entity_poly.pdbx_strand_id
1 'polypeptide(L)'
;LYFAAYQSKVYVYQPQRAPQILPPVSLILRPRQSQVAELTGGVLDRSFPHQMNYITVGDLGDMEILLLAFDDGDVVAYYTRLIRNAIEDRSSSRGRNAARVVPRPFFHENVGASAWGLAIHTHSRLIAASSNRHDVTVFALATTSKEKHTDEDVQSSPKLWAGQSVLDLEKHFRSRTRTWRVVLPIGNDGHNNPHNIPSIAFCDDDHGNAERIAAVDINGNTWLLDIWNVGGHAAANLIKPTRNMLGNNGRGYVGWSILLLPNSSFKPAVSNHAAMGLPANEILGLNSSTGDGIKNDIWLDITGSLYHVKDNAADPKVYLLQRHHGIYSHVVSQSGPTGYQGLGFSLTDTPIPSDEDSDDEHLHSPPPLPPTQLAGAKPRGTRPDIKVDTIDLAQENQLDFELGLTIVPGMVKVSQPSTTWQLLEFFSASGNREQNTNVVETRHFRLQPHLSENFSIMRASTTSVELQSLDSKSASVLCRDVLPHHNHYRRRAAPWDLNPNISERVTMYLHVPELGVVVLGSLNGRVALLSLTRPPGRHGFGPLRSGASTKGVKVRRAFRVEAILPRKKDEDRGLRPWCTLHGIAISPVPDHRAKGLALLADGWRPQTWRLILHYVDHTILMYDISRHEEEGDLLIV
;
A
#
# COMPACT_ATOMS: atom_id res chain seq x y z
N LEU A 1 -21.68 4.20 2.19
CA LEU A 1 -22.15 2.84 2.58
C LEU A 1 -21.05 2.19 3.40
N TYR A 2 -21.36 1.22 4.27
CA TYR A 2 -20.37 0.41 4.99
C TYR A 2 -20.46 -1.04 4.55
N PHE A 3 -19.31 -1.66 4.27
CA PHE A 3 -19.20 -3.01 3.74
C PHE A 3 -18.47 -3.89 4.76
N ALA A 4 -19.09 -4.98 5.19
CA ALA A 4 -18.47 -5.99 6.04
C ALA A 4 -18.43 -7.33 5.30
N ALA A 5 -17.24 -7.84 5.04
CA ALA A 5 -17.03 -9.15 4.45
C ALA A 5 -17.04 -10.22 5.55
N TYR A 6 -17.82 -11.28 5.36
CA TYR A 6 -17.74 -12.49 6.16
C TYR A 6 -17.81 -13.67 5.20
N GLN A 7 -16.77 -14.52 5.23
CA GLN A 7 -16.71 -15.70 4.38
C GLN A 7 -16.88 -15.30 2.90
N SER A 8 -17.91 -15.80 2.21
CA SER A 8 -18.22 -15.51 0.80
C SER A 8 -19.24 -14.39 0.59
N LYS A 9 -19.59 -13.63 1.64
CA LYS A 9 -20.69 -12.64 1.61
C LYS A 9 -20.23 -11.26 2.03
N VAL A 10 -20.72 -10.23 1.34
CA VAL A 10 -20.56 -8.84 1.77
C VAL A 10 -21.90 -8.33 2.28
N TYR A 11 -21.92 -7.91 3.54
CA TYR A 11 -23.05 -7.26 4.18
C TYR A 11 -22.91 -5.75 4.02
N VAL A 12 -23.93 -5.13 3.44
CA VAL A 12 -23.95 -3.70 3.16
C VAL A 12 -24.87 -3.00 4.15
N TYR A 13 -24.33 -2.00 4.83
CA TYR A 13 -25.01 -1.21 5.84
C TYR A 13 -25.02 0.27 5.46
N GLN A 14 -25.96 1.00 6.04
CA GLN A 14 -25.97 2.45 6.10
C GLN A 14 -25.70 2.87 7.55
N PRO A 15 -24.45 3.22 7.91
CA PRO A 15 -24.12 3.57 9.29
C PRO A 15 -24.94 4.74 9.82
N GLN A 16 -25.34 4.65 11.08
CA GLN A 16 -26.00 5.73 11.83
C GLN A 16 -25.13 6.16 13.02
N ARG A 17 -25.50 7.24 13.69
CA ARG A 17 -24.87 7.59 14.98
C ARG A 17 -25.31 6.62 16.07
N ALA A 18 -24.51 6.53 17.14
CA ALA A 18 -24.85 5.76 18.33
C ALA A 18 -26.27 6.11 18.87
N PRO A 19 -26.98 5.16 19.53
CA PRO A 19 -26.48 3.87 20.01
C PRO A 19 -26.47 2.75 18.97
N GLN A 20 -27.31 2.80 17.94
CA GLN A 20 -27.38 1.75 16.90
C GLN A 20 -26.53 2.13 15.69
N ILE A 21 -25.21 1.95 15.79
CA ILE A 21 -24.26 2.31 14.72
C ILE A 21 -24.56 1.58 13.41
N LEU A 22 -24.72 0.25 13.48
CA LEU A 22 -25.10 -0.56 12.32
C LEU A 22 -26.58 -0.95 12.46
N PRO A 23 -27.48 -0.33 11.67
CA PRO A 23 -28.87 -0.76 11.59
C PRO A 23 -28.98 -2.12 10.86
N PRO A 24 -30.19 -2.69 10.69
CA PRO A 24 -30.36 -3.90 9.90
C PRO A 24 -29.73 -3.82 8.51
N VAL A 25 -29.19 -4.95 8.04
CA VAL A 25 -28.50 -5.09 6.76
C VAL A 25 -29.36 -4.56 5.61
N SER A 26 -28.82 -3.64 4.82
CA SER A 26 -29.52 -3.05 3.66
C SER A 26 -29.49 -3.98 2.45
N LEU A 27 -28.36 -4.67 2.23
CA LEU A 27 -28.15 -5.58 1.11
C LEU A 27 -27.08 -6.63 1.48
N ILE A 28 -27.20 -7.84 0.93
CA ILE A 28 -26.15 -8.87 1.02
C ILE A 28 -25.72 -9.22 -0.40
N LEU A 29 -24.46 -8.92 -0.73
CA LEU A 29 -23.83 -9.36 -1.97
C LEU A 29 -23.32 -10.79 -1.79
N ARG A 30 -23.51 -11.61 -2.82
CA ARG A 30 -23.05 -13.00 -2.89
C ARG A 30 -22.29 -13.18 -4.21
N PRO A 31 -21.02 -12.73 -4.28
CA PRO A 31 -20.15 -13.04 -5.41
C PRO A 31 -20.17 -14.54 -5.66
N ARG A 32 -20.23 -14.92 -6.94
CA ARG A 32 -20.20 -16.33 -7.33
C ARG A 32 -18.75 -16.75 -7.49
N GLN A 33 -18.47 -18.01 -7.23
CA GLN A 33 -17.21 -18.63 -7.58
C GLN A 33 -17.10 -18.77 -9.11
N SER A 34 -15.96 -18.38 -9.69
CA SER A 34 -15.67 -18.61 -11.10
C SER A 34 -15.34 -20.09 -11.38
N GLN A 35 -15.43 -20.52 -12.64
CA GLN A 35 -14.99 -21.87 -13.04
C GLN A 35 -13.48 -22.08 -12.79
N VAL A 36 -12.69 -21.02 -12.96
CA VAL A 36 -11.24 -21.07 -12.69
C VAL A 36 -11.01 -21.30 -11.19
N ALA A 37 -11.71 -20.54 -10.33
CA ALA A 37 -11.61 -20.67 -8.88
C ALA A 37 -12.01 -22.06 -8.35
N GLU A 38 -13.04 -22.69 -8.93
CA GLU A 38 -13.44 -24.05 -8.57
C GLU A 38 -12.29 -25.05 -8.77
N LEU A 39 -11.50 -24.87 -9.84
CA LEU A 39 -10.35 -25.71 -10.17
C LEU A 39 -9.08 -25.30 -9.41
N THR A 40 -8.90 -24.01 -9.14
CA THR A 40 -7.77 -23.48 -8.36
C THR A 40 -7.83 -23.92 -6.90
N GLY A 41 -9.01 -23.81 -6.28
CA GLY A 41 -9.20 -24.11 -4.86
C GLY A 41 -8.46 -23.16 -3.92
N GLY A 42 -8.67 -23.34 -2.62
CA GLY A 42 -8.18 -22.44 -1.56
C GLY A 42 -6.97 -23.00 -0.81
N VAL A 43 -6.17 -22.11 -0.23
CA VAL A 43 -4.99 -22.49 0.57
C VAL A 43 -5.30 -22.43 2.06
N LEU A 44 -6.13 -21.49 2.51
CA LEU A 44 -6.50 -21.29 3.91
C LEU A 44 -7.54 -22.31 4.36
N ASP A 45 -8.61 -22.47 3.57
CA ASP A 45 -9.68 -23.44 3.85
C ASP A 45 -10.03 -24.20 2.58
N ARG A 46 -9.44 -25.39 2.43
CA ARG A 46 -9.67 -26.26 1.28
C ARG A 46 -11.11 -26.76 1.17
N SER A 47 -11.87 -26.77 2.26
CA SER A 47 -13.25 -27.23 2.29
C SER A 47 -14.24 -26.14 1.88
N PHE A 48 -13.87 -24.88 2.11
CA PHE A 48 -14.65 -23.73 1.74
C PHE A 48 -13.73 -22.64 1.14
N PRO A 49 -13.24 -22.84 -0.10
CA PRO A 49 -12.15 -22.03 -0.65
C PRO A 49 -12.61 -20.66 -1.16
N HIS A 50 -13.91 -20.48 -1.44
CA HIS A 50 -14.45 -19.20 -1.90
C HIS A 50 -14.72 -18.23 -0.73
N GLN A 51 -13.66 -17.94 0.04
CA GLN A 51 -13.68 -17.00 1.17
C GLN A 51 -12.90 -15.74 0.83
N MET A 52 -13.41 -14.58 1.26
CA MET A 52 -12.73 -13.30 1.04
C MET A 52 -11.53 -13.17 1.98
N ASN A 53 -10.36 -12.90 1.40
CA ASN A 53 -9.13 -12.57 2.14
C ASN A 53 -9.00 -11.07 2.37
N TYR A 54 -9.44 -10.26 1.40
CA TYR A 54 -9.26 -8.80 1.44
C TYR A 54 -10.41 -8.07 0.73
N ILE A 55 -10.71 -6.88 1.23
CA ILE A 55 -11.77 -6.00 0.73
C ILE A 55 -11.27 -4.56 0.77
N THR A 56 -11.47 -3.81 -0.31
CA THR A 56 -11.15 -2.38 -0.34
C THR A 56 -12.15 -1.60 -1.19
N VAL A 57 -12.22 -0.30 -0.96
CA VAL A 57 -13.01 0.65 -1.73
C VAL A 57 -12.09 1.74 -2.25
N GLY A 58 -12.25 2.13 -3.50
CA GLY A 58 -11.47 3.20 -4.11
C GLY A 58 -11.99 3.58 -5.48
N ASP A 59 -11.46 4.65 -6.04
CA ASP A 59 -11.90 5.19 -7.32
C ASP A 59 -11.14 4.55 -8.48
N LEU A 60 -11.87 4.00 -9.45
CA LEU A 60 -11.35 3.54 -10.73
C LEU A 60 -11.77 4.53 -11.82
N GLY A 61 -10.94 5.56 -12.03
CA GLY A 61 -11.32 6.73 -12.83
C GLY A 61 -12.27 7.62 -12.04
N ASP A 62 -13.43 7.90 -12.62
CA ASP A 62 -14.50 8.72 -12.02
C ASP A 62 -15.53 7.90 -11.21
N MET A 63 -15.29 6.59 -11.07
CA MET A 63 -16.25 5.66 -10.48
C MET A 63 -15.67 4.95 -9.25
N GLU A 64 -16.34 5.11 -8.12
CA GLU A 64 -16.02 4.35 -6.89
C GLU A 64 -16.40 2.86 -7.07
N ILE A 65 -15.47 1.97 -6.72
CA ILE A 65 -15.65 0.53 -6.78
C ILE A 65 -15.42 -0.13 -5.43
N LEU A 66 -16.14 -1.22 -5.18
CA LEU A 66 -15.85 -2.20 -4.15
C LEU A 66 -15.05 -3.32 -4.81
N LEU A 67 -13.85 -3.61 -4.32
CA LEU A 67 -12.94 -4.65 -4.83
C LEU A 67 -12.70 -5.72 -3.76
N LEU A 68 -12.73 -6.99 -4.17
CA LEU A 68 -12.69 -8.16 -3.30
C LEU A 68 -11.63 -9.15 -3.81
N ALA A 69 -10.88 -9.76 -2.90
CA ALA A 69 -9.93 -10.85 -3.16
C ALA A 69 -10.35 -12.11 -2.40
N PHE A 70 -10.24 -13.28 -3.04
CA PHE A 70 -10.66 -14.56 -2.49
C PHE A 70 -9.52 -15.57 -2.37
N ASP A 71 -9.66 -16.53 -1.44
CA ASP A 71 -8.68 -17.60 -1.19
C ASP A 71 -8.55 -18.60 -2.35
N ASP A 72 -9.55 -18.68 -3.23
CA ASP A 72 -9.50 -19.43 -4.49
C ASP A 72 -8.98 -18.61 -5.68
N GLY A 73 -8.49 -17.41 -5.42
CA GLY A 73 -7.87 -16.53 -6.40
C GLY A 73 -8.83 -15.67 -7.19
N ASP A 74 -10.15 -15.74 -6.93
CA ASP A 74 -11.08 -14.79 -7.54
C ASP A 74 -10.80 -13.35 -7.06
N VAL A 75 -10.93 -12.41 -8.00
CA VAL A 75 -10.86 -10.97 -7.79
C VAL A 75 -12.12 -10.37 -8.41
N VAL A 76 -12.97 -9.76 -7.57
CA VAL A 76 -14.31 -9.33 -7.97
C VAL A 76 -14.50 -7.86 -7.67
N ALA A 77 -15.03 -7.09 -8.62
CA ALA A 77 -15.35 -5.68 -8.42
C ALA A 77 -16.79 -5.30 -8.80
N TYR A 78 -17.37 -4.44 -7.97
CA TYR A 78 -18.70 -3.85 -8.15
C TYR A 78 -18.58 -2.33 -8.19
N TYR A 79 -19.34 -1.68 -9.08
CA TYR A 79 -19.56 -0.24 -8.93
C TYR A 79 -20.45 0.02 -7.71
N THR A 80 -19.98 0.85 -6.78
CA THR A 80 -20.73 1.16 -5.55
C THR A 80 -22.05 1.87 -5.86
N ARG A 81 -22.10 2.63 -6.97
CA ARG A 81 -23.34 3.24 -7.47
C ARG A 81 -24.41 2.20 -7.82
N LEU A 82 -24.05 1.03 -8.37
CA LEU A 82 -25.03 -0.01 -8.67
C LEU A 82 -25.58 -0.67 -7.40
N ILE A 83 -24.74 -0.78 -6.37
CA ILE A 83 -25.13 -1.24 -5.04
C ILE A 83 -26.10 -0.22 -4.41
N ARG A 84 -25.77 1.08 -4.48
CA ARG A 84 -26.61 2.19 -4.01
C ARG A 84 -28.00 2.15 -4.65
N ASN A 85 -28.06 2.13 -5.98
CA ASN A 85 -29.32 2.09 -6.72
C ASN A 85 -30.18 0.89 -6.31
N ALA A 86 -29.57 -0.30 -6.16
CA ALA A 86 -30.29 -1.49 -5.74
C ALA A 86 -30.85 -1.40 -4.30
N ILE A 87 -30.28 -0.56 -3.43
CA ILE A 87 -30.80 -0.30 -2.09
C ILE A 87 -31.96 0.71 -2.15
N GLU A 88 -31.83 1.77 -2.95
CA GLU A 88 -32.88 2.80 -3.14
C GLU A 88 -34.14 2.24 -3.83
N ASP A 89 -33.97 1.33 -4.79
CA ASP A 89 -35.09 0.63 -5.43
C ASP A 89 -35.88 -0.23 -4.44
N ARG A 90 -35.22 -0.77 -3.40
CA ARG A 90 -35.85 -1.61 -2.38
C ARG A 90 -36.64 -0.80 -1.35
N SER A 91 -36.22 0.43 -1.05
CA SER A 91 -36.93 1.32 -0.13
C SER A 91 -38.15 1.99 -0.77
N SER A 92 -38.25 1.96 -2.10
CA SER A 92 -39.34 2.57 -2.87
C SER A 92 -40.63 1.72 -2.83
N SER A 93 -41.79 2.37 -2.61
CA SER A 93 -43.12 1.72 -2.52
C SER A 93 -43.58 0.97 -3.79
N ARG A 94 -42.91 1.20 -4.94
CA ARG A 94 -43.10 0.46 -6.20
C ARG A 94 -42.52 -0.97 -6.19
N GLY A 95 -41.75 -1.35 -5.16
CA GLY A 95 -40.95 -2.58 -5.12
C GLY A 95 -41.66 -3.89 -4.73
N ARG A 96 -42.99 -3.94 -4.61
CA ARG A 96 -43.68 -5.21 -4.27
C ARG A 96 -43.80 -6.19 -5.45
N ASN A 97 -43.82 -5.71 -6.70
CA ASN A 97 -43.99 -6.55 -7.90
C ASN A 97 -42.87 -6.44 -8.95
N ALA A 98 -41.87 -5.58 -8.76
CA ALA A 98 -40.73 -5.48 -9.67
C ALA A 98 -39.65 -6.51 -9.29
N ALA A 99 -39.09 -7.21 -10.30
CA ALA A 99 -37.96 -8.11 -10.09
C ALA A 99 -36.80 -7.34 -9.44
N ARG A 100 -36.38 -7.77 -8.25
CA ARG A 100 -35.34 -7.08 -7.47
C ARG A 100 -34.03 -7.07 -8.24
N VAL A 101 -33.51 -5.88 -8.53
CA VAL A 101 -32.20 -5.73 -9.19
C VAL A 101 -31.11 -6.26 -8.25
N VAL A 102 -30.36 -7.25 -8.74
CA VAL A 102 -29.17 -7.77 -8.06
C VAL A 102 -27.96 -7.11 -8.72
N PRO A 103 -27.16 -6.31 -7.98
CA PRO A 103 -25.94 -5.74 -8.54
C PRO A 103 -25.05 -6.86 -9.08
N ARG A 104 -24.64 -6.74 -10.35
CA ARG A 104 -23.68 -7.66 -10.95
C ARG A 104 -22.27 -7.05 -10.84
N PRO A 105 -21.24 -7.86 -10.61
CA PRO A 105 -19.88 -7.38 -10.72
C PRO A 105 -19.62 -6.98 -12.18
N PHE A 106 -18.87 -5.90 -12.38
CA PHE A 106 -18.40 -5.51 -13.72
C PHE A 106 -17.06 -6.15 -14.06
N PHE A 107 -16.36 -6.66 -13.03
CA PHE A 107 -15.05 -7.27 -13.12
C PHE A 107 -15.05 -8.53 -12.25
N HIS A 108 -14.65 -9.65 -12.84
CA HIS A 108 -14.51 -10.94 -12.16
C HIS A 108 -13.44 -11.74 -12.88
N GLU A 109 -12.24 -11.69 -12.33
CA GLU A 109 -11.05 -12.36 -12.87
C GLU A 109 -10.47 -13.29 -11.80
N ASN A 110 -9.58 -14.20 -12.21
CA ASN A 110 -8.88 -15.09 -11.29
C ASN A 110 -7.36 -14.91 -11.44
N VAL A 111 -6.61 -14.99 -10.35
CA VAL A 111 -5.14 -14.85 -10.34
C VAL A 111 -4.41 -16.18 -10.13
N GLY A 112 -5.11 -17.32 -10.15
CA GLY A 112 -4.53 -18.66 -10.22
C GLY A 112 -4.04 -19.26 -8.90
N ALA A 113 -4.17 -18.53 -7.80
CA ALA A 113 -4.03 -19.00 -6.42
C ALA A 113 -4.66 -17.96 -5.48
N SER A 114 -4.76 -18.28 -4.19
CA SER A 114 -5.19 -17.36 -3.12
C SER A 114 -4.71 -15.93 -3.33
N ALA A 115 -5.67 -15.02 -3.50
CA ALA A 115 -5.46 -13.59 -3.73
C ALA A 115 -5.44 -12.83 -2.41
N TRP A 116 -4.54 -11.84 -2.28
CA TRP A 116 -4.31 -11.13 -1.01
C TRP A 116 -4.34 -9.62 -1.17
N GLY A 117 -3.19 -9.01 -1.49
CA GLY A 117 -3.05 -7.57 -1.61
C GLY A 117 -3.85 -7.05 -2.79
N LEU A 118 -4.60 -5.96 -2.58
CA LEU A 118 -5.35 -5.28 -3.63
C LEU A 118 -4.93 -3.81 -3.72
N ALA A 119 -4.83 -3.30 -4.95
CA ALA A 119 -4.66 -1.88 -5.21
C ALA A 119 -5.54 -1.42 -6.38
N ILE A 120 -6.02 -0.17 -6.29
CA ILE A 120 -6.81 0.49 -7.33
C ILE A 120 -6.05 1.76 -7.70
N HIS A 121 -5.78 1.96 -8.99
CA HIS A 121 -5.19 3.19 -9.48
C HIS A 121 -6.24 4.04 -10.17
N THR A 122 -6.49 5.22 -9.62
CA THR A 122 -7.56 6.12 -10.09
C THR A 122 -7.26 6.67 -11.47
N HIS A 123 -6.12 7.33 -11.66
CA HIS A 123 -5.86 8.10 -12.88
C HIS A 123 -5.70 7.19 -14.12
N SER A 124 -4.90 6.14 -14.02
CA SER A 124 -4.68 5.19 -15.12
C SER A 124 -5.76 4.10 -15.24
N ARG A 125 -6.75 4.05 -14.33
CA ARG A 125 -7.83 3.06 -14.30
C ARG A 125 -7.31 1.61 -14.31
N LEU A 126 -6.50 1.27 -13.31
CA LEU A 126 -5.91 -0.07 -13.15
C LEU A 126 -6.40 -0.73 -11.86
N ILE A 127 -6.53 -2.06 -11.89
CA ILE A 127 -6.75 -2.90 -10.72
C ILE A 127 -5.53 -3.80 -10.58
N ALA A 128 -5.00 -3.99 -9.37
CA ALA A 128 -3.94 -4.95 -9.13
C ALA A 128 -4.30 -5.89 -7.99
N ALA A 129 -3.87 -7.14 -8.11
CA ALA A 129 -4.00 -8.17 -7.09
C ALA A 129 -2.70 -8.98 -6.99
N SER A 130 -2.22 -9.22 -5.77
CA SER A 130 -1.14 -10.17 -5.53
C SER A 130 -1.69 -11.56 -5.20
N SER A 131 -0.86 -12.58 -5.42
CA SER A 131 -1.25 -13.97 -5.20
C SER A 131 -0.15 -14.79 -4.50
N ASN A 132 -0.52 -15.95 -3.96
CA ASN A 132 0.41 -16.95 -3.44
C ASN A 132 1.27 -17.64 -4.52
N ARG A 133 1.26 -17.12 -5.76
CA ARG A 133 2.13 -17.58 -6.86
C ARG A 133 3.42 -16.78 -6.95
N HIS A 134 3.64 -15.86 -6.02
CA HIS A 134 4.78 -14.93 -6.01
C HIS A 134 4.76 -14.03 -7.26
N ASP A 135 3.57 -13.56 -7.63
CA ASP A 135 3.37 -12.59 -8.69
C ASP A 135 2.30 -11.56 -8.30
N VAL A 136 2.40 -10.38 -8.91
CA VAL A 136 1.34 -9.37 -8.91
C VAL A 136 0.72 -9.33 -10.30
N THR A 137 -0.60 -9.42 -10.37
CA THR A 137 -1.35 -9.26 -11.62
C THR A 137 -1.99 -7.88 -11.66
N VAL A 138 -1.67 -7.08 -12.67
CA VAL A 138 -2.30 -5.78 -12.96
C VAL A 138 -3.26 -5.95 -14.14
N PHE A 139 -4.52 -5.64 -13.91
CA PHE A 139 -5.56 -5.60 -14.93
C PHE A 139 -5.65 -4.17 -15.48
N ALA A 140 -5.10 -3.97 -16.68
CA ALA A 140 -5.13 -2.71 -17.38
C ALA A 140 -6.29 -2.69 -18.36
N LEU A 141 -7.40 -2.09 -17.96
CA LEU A 141 -8.63 -2.03 -18.77
C LEU A 141 -8.42 -1.19 -20.03
N ALA A 142 -9.09 -1.59 -21.11
CA ALA A 142 -9.07 -0.89 -22.38
C ALA A 142 -9.48 0.59 -22.24
N THR A 143 -8.86 1.45 -23.05
CA THR A 143 -9.21 2.87 -23.16
C THR A 143 -9.86 3.15 -24.51
N THR A 144 -10.94 3.93 -24.49
CA THR A 144 -11.57 4.42 -25.72
C THR A 144 -10.62 5.38 -26.44
N SER A 145 -10.17 5.03 -27.64
CA SER A 145 -9.41 5.94 -28.50
C SER A 145 -10.31 7.11 -28.93
N LYS A 146 -9.78 8.34 -28.93
CA LYS A 146 -10.44 9.51 -29.55
C LYS A 146 -10.20 9.56 -31.08
N GLU A 147 -9.38 8.68 -31.62
CA GLU A 147 -9.09 8.62 -33.05
C GLU A 147 -10.24 7.92 -33.78
N LYS A 148 -10.77 8.57 -34.82
CA LYS A 148 -11.75 7.97 -35.74
C LYS A 148 -11.02 6.90 -36.55
N HIS A 149 -11.01 5.67 -36.04
CA HIS A 149 -10.66 4.51 -36.82
C HIS A 149 -11.74 4.30 -37.89
N THR A 150 -11.34 4.07 -39.14
CA THR A 150 -12.25 3.65 -40.21
C THR A 150 -12.83 2.28 -39.89
N ASP A 151 -14.00 1.92 -40.42
CA ASP A 151 -14.64 0.62 -40.13
C ASP A 151 -13.72 -0.60 -40.45
N GLU A 152 -12.71 -0.43 -41.31
CA GLU A 152 -11.68 -1.45 -41.58
C GLU A 152 -10.64 -1.61 -40.45
N ASP A 153 -10.30 -0.55 -39.72
CA ASP A 153 -9.38 -0.59 -38.56
C ASP A 153 -10.03 -1.26 -37.35
N VAL A 154 -11.36 -1.15 -37.21
CA VAL A 154 -12.15 -1.74 -36.10
C VAL A 154 -12.28 -3.26 -36.25
N GLN A 155 -12.18 -3.80 -37.48
CA GLN A 155 -12.31 -5.23 -37.74
C GLN A 155 -10.98 -5.99 -37.72
N SER A 156 -9.84 -5.31 -37.84
CA SER A 156 -8.54 -5.95 -37.67
C SER A 156 -8.09 -5.84 -36.22
N SER A 157 -8.30 -6.90 -35.43
CA SER A 157 -7.58 -7.04 -34.16
C SER A 157 -6.09 -6.79 -34.43
N PRO A 158 -5.42 -5.83 -33.73
CA PRO A 158 -3.99 -5.66 -33.92
C PRO A 158 -3.30 -6.97 -33.59
N LYS A 159 -2.76 -7.62 -34.62
CA LYS A 159 -2.02 -8.88 -34.48
C LYS A 159 -0.58 -8.51 -34.15
N LEU A 160 -0.04 -9.10 -33.08
CA LEU A 160 1.41 -9.15 -32.89
C LEU A 160 2.00 -9.89 -34.09
N TRP A 161 2.93 -9.28 -34.82
CA TRP A 161 3.54 -9.89 -35.99
C TRP A 161 5.05 -10.03 -35.82
N ALA A 162 5.62 -11.05 -36.46
CA ALA A 162 7.03 -11.41 -36.33
C ALA A 162 7.93 -10.26 -36.83
N GLY A 163 8.81 -9.75 -35.96
CA GLY A 163 9.73 -8.66 -36.27
C GLY A 163 9.36 -7.30 -35.64
N GLN A 164 8.29 -7.23 -34.85
CA GLN A 164 7.97 -6.04 -34.06
C GLN A 164 9.11 -5.72 -33.06
N SER A 165 9.50 -4.44 -32.97
CA SER A 165 10.51 -4.02 -32.00
C SER A 165 9.95 -4.01 -30.57
N VAL A 166 10.80 -4.19 -29.56
CA VAL A 166 10.42 -4.07 -28.14
C VAL A 166 9.73 -2.74 -27.85
N LEU A 167 10.19 -1.65 -28.48
CA LEU A 167 9.61 -0.33 -28.33
C LEU A 167 8.20 -0.23 -28.92
N ASP A 168 7.96 -0.89 -30.07
CA ASP A 168 6.63 -0.88 -30.69
C ASP A 168 5.64 -1.74 -29.88
N LEU A 169 6.12 -2.85 -29.31
CA LEU A 169 5.34 -3.67 -28.38
C LEU A 169 4.98 -2.89 -27.12
N GLU A 170 5.94 -2.18 -26.53
CA GLU A 170 5.68 -1.33 -25.36
C GLU A 170 4.69 -0.20 -25.67
N LYS A 171 4.82 0.48 -26.83
CA LYS A 171 3.86 1.50 -27.27
C LYS A 171 2.45 0.93 -27.41
N HIS A 172 2.32 -0.23 -28.05
CA HIS A 172 1.04 -0.91 -28.21
C HIS A 172 0.45 -1.35 -26.87
N PHE A 173 1.29 -1.86 -25.97
CA PHE A 173 0.90 -2.27 -24.64
C PHE A 173 0.38 -1.08 -23.81
N ARG A 174 1.08 0.06 -23.86
CA ARG A 174 0.67 1.31 -23.20
C ARG A 174 -0.56 1.97 -23.81
N SER A 175 -0.83 1.76 -25.11
CA SER A 175 -2.00 2.36 -25.77
C SER A 175 -3.33 1.75 -25.32
N ARG A 176 -3.30 0.54 -24.72
CA ARG A 176 -4.46 -0.15 -24.14
C ARG A 176 -5.68 -0.13 -25.06
N THR A 177 -5.48 -0.43 -26.35
CA THR A 177 -6.60 -0.64 -27.28
C THR A 177 -7.48 -1.83 -26.88
N ARG A 178 -6.98 -2.71 -26.01
CA ARG A 178 -7.70 -3.80 -25.35
C ARG A 178 -7.32 -3.92 -23.88
N THR A 179 -8.02 -4.76 -23.15
CA THR A 179 -7.68 -5.10 -21.76
C THR A 179 -6.44 -5.98 -21.70
N TRP A 180 -5.54 -5.70 -20.76
CA TRP A 180 -4.35 -6.50 -20.50
C TRP A 180 -4.37 -7.10 -19.10
N ARG A 181 -3.98 -8.37 -19.00
CA ARG A 181 -3.56 -9.03 -17.76
C ARG A 181 -2.03 -9.00 -17.70
N VAL A 182 -1.48 -8.07 -16.93
CA VAL A 182 -0.04 -7.88 -16.79
C VAL A 182 0.44 -8.65 -15.57
N VAL A 183 1.27 -9.68 -15.77
CA VAL A 183 1.77 -10.53 -14.68
C VAL A 183 3.21 -10.16 -14.38
N LEU A 184 3.42 -9.70 -13.16
CA LEU A 184 4.68 -9.19 -12.63
C LEU A 184 5.21 -10.18 -11.58
N PRO A 185 6.01 -11.19 -11.98
CA PRO A 185 6.63 -12.10 -11.02
C PRO A 185 7.62 -11.35 -10.13
N ILE A 186 7.60 -11.61 -8.83
CA ILE A 186 8.77 -11.34 -8.00
C ILE A 186 9.78 -12.47 -8.25
N GLY A 187 11.07 -12.15 -8.28
CA GLY A 187 12.10 -13.16 -8.48
C GLY A 187 12.56 -13.77 -7.17
N ASN A 188 13.45 -14.75 -7.25
CA ASN A 188 14.06 -15.34 -6.06
C ASN A 188 14.98 -14.31 -5.37
N ASP A 189 14.83 -14.09 -4.07
CA ASP A 189 15.64 -13.15 -3.28
C ASP A 189 16.94 -13.76 -2.70
N GLY A 190 17.20 -15.04 -3.01
CA GLY A 190 18.28 -15.86 -2.48
C GLY A 190 17.90 -16.73 -1.28
N HIS A 191 16.65 -16.68 -0.80
CA HIS A 191 16.12 -17.53 0.25
C HIS A 191 15.21 -18.64 -0.30
N ASN A 192 15.22 -19.81 0.33
CA ASN A 192 14.39 -20.96 -0.07
C ASN A 192 12.96 -20.92 0.53
N ASN A 193 12.50 -19.77 1.02
CA ASN A 193 11.23 -19.64 1.75
C ASN A 193 10.15 -18.98 0.87
N PRO A 194 8.86 -19.32 1.10
CA PRO A 194 7.75 -18.79 0.31
C PRO A 194 7.62 -17.27 0.42
N HIS A 195 7.29 -16.61 -0.71
CA HIS A 195 7.22 -15.15 -0.86
C HIS A 195 5.78 -14.64 -0.96
N ASN A 196 4.90 -15.02 -0.04
CA ASN A 196 3.53 -14.48 -0.06
C ASN A 196 3.56 -12.95 0.02
N ILE A 197 2.74 -12.30 -0.79
CA ILE A 197 2.70 -10.84 -0.95
C ILE A 197 1.40 -10.32 -0.34
N PRO A 198 1.35 -10.00 0.96
CA PRO A 198 0.11 -9.58 1.61
C PRO A 198 -0.40 -8.20 1.18
N SER A 199 0.47 -7.33 0.68
CA SER A 199 0.11 -5.94 0.40
C SER A 199 0.89 -5.36 -0.77
N ILE A 200 0.19 -4.54 -1.57
CA ILE A 200 0.70 -3.88 -2.77
C ILE A 200 0.16 -2.45 -2.86
N ALA A 201 0.88 -1.58 -3.57
CA ALA A 201 0.49 -0.21 -3.88
C ALA A 201 1.03 0.20 -5.26
N PHE A 202 0.33 1.10 -5.95
CA PHE A 202 0.83 1.70 -7.19
C PHE A 202 1.88 2.78 -6.90
N CYS A 203 2.84 2.92 -7.82
CA CYS A 203 3.79 4.02 -7.86
C CYS A 203 3.53 4.83 -9.13
N ASP A 204 3.39 6.15 -8.98
CA ASP A 204 3.07 7.03 -10.11
C ASP A 204 4.34 7.59 -10.75
N ASP A 205 4.26 7.89 -12.04
CA ASP A 205 5.20 8.75 -12.74
C ASP A 205 4.94 10.24 -12.43
N ASP A 206 5.75 11.13 -13.02
CA ASP A 206 5.61 12.59 -12.89
C ASP A 206 4.27 13.16 -13.41
N HIS A 207 3.52 12.36 -14.17
CA HIS A 207 2.22 12.74 -14.73
C HIS A 207 1.05 12.16 -13.92
N GLY A 208 1.32 11.46 -12.80
CA GLY A 208 0.30 10.80 -12.00
C GLY A 208 -0.25 9.52 -12.63
N ASN A 209 0.44 8.95 -13.64
CA ASN A 209 0.09 7.65 -14.18
C ASN A 209 0.83 6.54 -13.44
N ALA A 210 0.16 5.42 -13.20
CA ALA A 210 0.80 4.25 -12.61
C ALA A 210 1.94 3.78 -13.50
N GLU A 211 3.16 3.77 -12.97
CA GLU A 211 4.37 3.32 -13.65
C GLU A 211 4.81 1.94 -13.13
N ARG A 212 4.72 1.77 -11.80
CA ARG A 212 5.19 0.57 -11.09
C ARG A 212 4.17 0.08 -10.06
N ILE A 213 4.39 -1.14 -9.60
CA ILE A 213 3.83 -1.66 -8.35
C ILE A 213 4.94 -1.72 -7.31
N ALA A 214 4.66 -1.22 -6.11
CA ALA A 214 5.39 -1.58 -4.92
C ALA A 214 4.67 -2.73 -4.20
N ALA A 215 5.38 -3.80 -3.90
CA ALA A 215 4.87 -4.96 -3.19
C ALA A 215 5.73 -5.23 -1.96
N VAL A 216 5.10 -5.69 -0.87
CA VAL A 216 5.82 -6.18 0.32
C VAL A 216 5.53 -7.67 0.49
N ASP A 217 6.57 -8.47 0.71
CA ASP A 217 6.43 -9.90 1.00
C ASP A 217 6.52 -10.21 2.50
N ILE A 218 6.17 -11.45 2.88
CA ILE A 218 6.26 -11.94 4.26
C ILE A 218 7.70 -12.13 4.76
N ASN A 219 8.70 -12.04 3.90
CA ASN A 219 10.11 -11.97 4.31
C ASN A 219 10.52 -10.50 4.62
N GLY A 220 9.60 -9.56 4.38
CA GLY A 220 9.78 -8.13 4.62
C GLY A 220 10.57 -7.41 3.53
N ASN A 221 10.77 -8.05 2.39
CA ASN A 221 11.32 -7.39 1.21
C ASN A 221 10.29 -6.46 0.60
N THR A 222 10.78 -5.36 0.01
CA THR A 222 9.98 -4.54 -0.90
C THR A 222 10.44 -4.76 -2.33
N TRP A 223 9.47 -4.97 -3.20
CA TRP A 223 9.67 -5.18 -4.62
C TRP A 223 9.08 -4.01 -5.39
N LEU A 224 9.86 -3.36 -6.25
CA LEU A 224 9.36 -2.37 -7.21
C LEU A 224 9.33 -3.02 -8.60
N LEU A 225 8.13 -3.20 -9.14
CA LEU A 225 7.85 -3.96 -10.36
C LEU A 225 7.36 -3.02 -11.45
N ASP A 226 8.07 -2.95 -12.57
CA ASP A 226 7.69 -2.11 -13.71
C ASP A 226 6.47 -2.70 -14.45
N ILE A 227 5.40 -1.90 -14.58
CA ILE A 227 4.16 -2.37 -15.24
C ILE A 227 4.36 -2.45 -16.76
N TRP A 228 5.04 -1.45 -17.33
CA TRP A 228 5.03 -1.19 -18.76
C TRP A 228 6.33 -1.55 -19.49
N ASN A 229 7.43 -1.73 -18.75
CA ASN A 229 8.76 -1.93 -19.34
C ASN A 229 8.88 -3.35 -19.92
N VAL A 230 8.90 -3.45 -21.25
CA VAL A 230 8.99 -4.74 -21.95
C VAL A 230 10.46 -5.07 -22.22
N GLY A 231 10.92 -6.25 -21.79
CA GLY A 231 12.28 -6.73 -22.07
C GLY A 231 13.41 -5.94 -21.38
N GLY A 232 13.08 -4.99 -20.50
CA GLY A 232 14.04 -4.27 -19.68
C GLY A 232 14.84 -5.20 -18.78
N HIS A 233 16.14 -4.94 -18.62
CA HIS A 233 17.07 -5.80 -17.89
C HIS A 233 16.80 -5.93 -16.38
N ALA A 234 15.87 -5.18 -15.78
CA ALA A 234 15.48 -5.32 -14.38
C ALA A 234 13.94 -5.38 -14.27
N ALA A 235 13.39 -6.58 -14.13
CA ALA A 235 11.94 -6.77 -14.01
C ALA A 235 11.45 -6.58 -12.57
N ALA A 236 12.30 -6.88 -11.59
CA ALA A 236 11.99 -6.76 -10.17
C ALA A 236 13.14 -6.12 -9.39
N ASN A 237 12.89 -4.92 -8.86
CA ASN A 237 13.86 -4.22 -8.04
C ASN A 237 13.63 -4.53 -6.56
N LEU A 238 14.67 -5.00 -5.87
CA LEU A 238 14.58 -5.51 -4.51
C LEU A 238 15.20 -4.55 -3.50
N ILE A 239 14.39 -4.10 -2.53
CA ILE A 239 14.82 -3.39 -1.33
C ILE A 239 14.69 -4.36 -0.15
N LYS A 240 15.82 -4.76 0.44
CA LYS A 240 15.85 -5.68 1.59
C LYS A 240 15.43 -4.97 2.88
N PRO A 241 14.83 -5.68 3.85
CA PRO A 241 14.51 -5.09 5.15
C PRO A 241 15.78 -4.69 5.90
N THR A 242 15.71 -3.58 6.63
CA THR A 242 16.83 -3.09 7.45
C THR A 242 17.10 -4.03 8.62
N ARG A 243 18.38 -4.32 8.94
CA ARG A 243 18.71 -5.18 10.10
C ARG A 243 18.23 -4.61 11.43
N ASN A 244 18.07 -3.29 11.52
CA ASN A 244 17.48 -2.61 12.69
C ASN A 244 16.04 -3.04 12.99
N MET A 245 15.37 -3.73 12.05
CA MET A 245 14.03 -4.27 12.23
C MET A 245 14.01 -5.78 12.48
N LEU A 246 15.14 -6.48 12.29
CA LEU A 246 15.31 -7.86 12.71
C LEU A 246 15.50 -7.84 14.23
N GLY A 247 14.43 -8.07 14.99
CA GLY A 247 14.52 -8.07 16.45
C GLY A 247 15.60 -9.02 16.97
N ASN A 248 16.20 -8.70 18.13
CA ASN A 248 17.24 -9.51 18.78
C ASN A 248 16.83 -10.99 19.06
N ASN A 249 15.54 -11.31 18.96
CA ASN A 249 14.97 -12.62 19.31
C ASN A 249 14.86 -13.59 18.12
N GLY A 250 15.44 -13.29 16.96
CA GLY A 250 15.44 -14.21 15.80
C GLY A 250 14.06 -14.45 15.16
N ARG A 251 13.00 -13.74 15.61
CA ARG A 251 11.74 -13.67 14.87
C ARG A 251 11.96 -12.75 13.67
N GLY A 252 11.97 -13.32 12.47
CA GLY A 252 12.17 -12.58 11.22
C GLY A 252 11.22 -11.40 11.10
N TYR A 253 11.70 -10.33 10.49
CA TYR A 253 10.86 -9.19 10.11
C TYR A 253 9.89 -9.66 9.02
N VAL A 254 8.59 -9.60 9.30
CA VAL A 254 7.54 -10.01 8.36
C VAL A 254 6.82 -8.76 7.87
N GLY A 255 6.83 -8.51 6.57
CA GLY A 255 6.09 -7.41 5.96
C GLY A 255 4.61 -7.74 5.80
N TRP A 256 3.74 -6.81 6.18
CA TRP A 256 2.28 -7.00 6.14
C TRP A 256 1.54 -5.92 5.37
N SER A 257 2.00 -4.67 5.45
CA SER A 257 1.35 -3.53 4.81
C SER A 257 2.37 -2.64 4.11
N ILE A 258 2.02 -2.11 2.94
CA ILE A 258 2.82 -1.11 2.21
C ILE A 258 1.91 0.01 1.69
N LEU A 259 2.40 1.24 1.83
CA LEU A 259 1.80 2.47 1.31
C LEU A 259 2.88 3.30 0.62
N LEU A 260 2.55 3.84 -0.55
CA LEU A 260 3.36 4.85 -1.21
C LEU A 260 2.74 6.21 -0.97
N LEU A 261 3.48 7.05 -0.25
CA LEU A 261 2.99 8.33 0.23
C LEU A 261 3.67 9.44 -0.57
N PRO A 262 2.93 10.17 -1.42
CA PRO A 262 3.47 11.34 -2.10
C PRO A 262 3.70 12.50 -1.11
N ASN A 263 4.56 13.44 -1.49
CA ASN A 263 4.84 14.65 -0.72
C ASN A 263 3.58 15.41 -0.25
N SER A 264 2.53 15.41 -1.08
CA SER A 264 1.24 16.06 -0.78
C SER A 264 0.52 15.48 0.44
N SER A 265 0.87 14.26 0.86
CA SER A 265 0.28 13.58 2.03
C SER A 265 0.81 14.12 3.37
N PHE A 266 1.94 14.83 3.35
CA PHE A 266 2.63 15.25 4.56
C PHE A 266 2.39 16.73 4.89
N LYS A 267 1.93 17.00 6.12
CA LYS A 267 1.67 18.36 6.60
C LYS A 267 2.95 18.99 7.17
N PRO A 268 3.20 20.31 6.98
CA PRO A 268 4.32 20.98 7.63
C PRO A 268 4.25 20.84 9.15
N ALA A 269 5.40 20.62 9.79
CA ALA A 269 5.55 20.67 11.24
C ALA A 269 6.44 21.85 11.63
N VAL A 270 6.11 22.51 12.74
CA VAL A 270 6.84 23.69 13.24
C VAL A 270 8.11 23.32 14.02
N SER A 271 8.24 22.06 14.45
CA SER A 271 9.39 21.57 15.21
C SER A 271 9.58 20.06 15.03
N ASN A 272 10.74 19.54 15.44
CA ASN A 272 11.01 18.10 15.47
C ASN A 272 10.03 17.35 16.40
N HIS A 273 9.66 17.96 17.53
CA HIS A 273 8.64 17.42 18.42
C HIS A 273 7.27 17.32 17.75
N ALA A 274 6.84 18.37 17.05
CA ALA A 274 5.59 18.32 16.29
C ALA A 274 5.64 17.28 15.15
N ALA A 275 6.81 17.10 14.53
CA ALA A 275 6.98 16.16 13.42
C ALA A 275 7.00 14.68 13.84
N MET A 276 7.64 14.35 14.97
CA MET A 276 7.99 12.97 15.36
C MET A 276 7.52 12.55 16.76
N GLY A 277 6.94 13.47 17.54
CA GLY A 277 6.50 13.22 18.91
C GLY A 277 7.64 13.15 19.94
N LEU A 278 8.85 13.56 19.57
CA LEU A 278 10.03 13.64 20.44
C LEU A 278 10.86 14.89 20.10
N PRO A 279 11.47 15.54 21.09
CA PRO A 279 12.49 16.55 20.82
C PRO A 279 13.74 15.89 20.20
N ALA A 280 14.52 16.66 19.44
CA ALA A 280 15.60 16.11 18.60
C ALA A 280 16.66 15.29 19.37
N ASN A 281 16.85 15.59 20.65
CA ASN A 281 17.83 14.96 21.54
C ASN A 281 17.41 13.61 22.14
N GLU A 282 16.12 13.30 22.07
CA GLU A 282 15.55 12.03 22.51
C GLU A 282 15.35 11.05 21.34
N ILE A 283 15.51 11.54 20.10
CA ILE A 283 15.47 10.70 18.91
C ILE A 283 16.80 9.94 18.79
N LEU A 284 16.69 8.62 18.64
CA LEU A 284 17.85 7.76 18.47
C LEU A 284 18.22 7.69 16.99
N GLY A 285 19.39 8.23 16.65
CA GLY A 285 20.03 7.97 15.36
C GLY A 285 20.60 6.56 15.33
N LEU A 286 20.14 5.75 14.40
CA LEU A 286 20.70 4.44 14.12
C LEU A 286 21.57 4.56 12.88
N ASN A 287 22.88 4.41 13.08
CA ASN A 287 23.82 4.20 11.98
C ASN A 287 24.16 2.71 11.98
N SER A 288 23.49 1.99 11.11
CA SER A 288 23.73 0.57 10.92
C SER A 288 23.76 0.38 9.43
N SER A 289 24.93 0.65 8.85
CA SER A 289 25.30 0.32 7.48
C SER A 289 24.95 -1.14 7.22
N THR A 290 23.75 -1.38 6.74
CA THR A 290 23.21 -2.72 6.55
C THR A 290 22.47 -2.84 5.24
N GLY A 291 22.91 -2.10 4.22
CA GLY A 291 22.80 -2.56 2.84
C GLY A 291 21.37 -2.83 2.40
N ASP A 292 20.43 -1.97 2.81
CA ASP A 292 19.10 -1.87 2.18
C ASP A 292 19.23 -1.32 0.75
N GLY A 293 20.37 -0.68 0.45
CA GLY A 293 20.81 -0.29 -0.87
C GLY A 293 20.57 1.15 -1.24
N ILE A 294 20.08 1.96 -0.31
CA ILE A 294 19.98 3.40 -0.51
C ILE A 294 21.19 4.01 0.19
N LYS A 295 22.11 4.65 -0.54
CA LYS A 295 23.45 5.06 -0.06
C LYS A 295 23.53 5.82 1.28
N ASN A 296 22.42 6.31 1.84
CA ASN A 296 22.34 6.82 3.21
C ASN A 296 21.44 5.94 4.09
N ASP A 297 22.06 5.03 4.85
CA ASP A 297 21.41 4.12 5.81
C ASP A 297 21.09 4.81 7.17
N ILE A 298 20.75 6.11 7.17
CA ILE A 298 20.45 6.81 8.43
C ILE A 298 18.97 6.59 8.77
N TRP A 299 18.74 5.96 9.91
CA TRP A 299 17.41 5.69 10.44
C TRP A 299 17.20 6.44 11.76
N LEU A 300 16.04 7.09 11.88
CA LEU A 300 15.59 7.76 13.08
C LEU A 300 14.59 6.87 13.81
N ASP A 301 14.99 6.37 14.98
CA ASP A 301 14.13 5.56 15.83
C ASP A 301 13.37 6.47 16.81
N ILE A 302 12.07 6.58 16.55
CA ILE A 302 11.13 7.39 17.34
C ILE A 302 10.29 6.52 18.29
N THR A 303 10.70 5.28 18.56
CA THR A 303 9.97 4.35 19.45
C THR A 303 9.75 4.94 20.84
N GLY A 304 10.66 5.80 21.31
CA GLY A 304 10.50 6.55 22.57
C GLY A 304 9.25 7.44 22.61
N SER A 305 8.73 7.89 21.47
CA SER A 305 7.52 8.72 21.40
C SER A 305 6.29 8.04 22.01
N LEU A 306 6.29 6.70 22.07
CA LEU A 306 5.20 5.92 22.65
C LEU A 306 4.95 6.25 24.13
N TYR A 307 5.97 6.71 24.87
CA TYR A 307 5.81 7.20 26.25
C TYR A 307 4.98 8.49 26.36
N HIS A 308 4.95 9.28 25.29
CA HIS A 308 4.26 10.57 25.22
C HIS A 308 2.89 10.48 24.54
N VAL A 309 2.57 9.34 23.93
CA VAL A 309 1.21 9.05 23.46
C VAL A 309 0.30 9.05 24.67
N LYS A 310 -0.45 10.16 24.83
CA LYS A 310 -1.43 10.36 25.90
C LYS A 310 -2.27 9.12 26.08
N ASP A 311 -2.69 8.76 27.29
CA ASP A 311 -3.66 7.71 27.65
C ASP A 311 -3.42 6.31 26.98
N ASN A 312 -2.19 5.93 26.64
CA ASN A 312 -1.89 4.63 26.01
C ASN A 312 -2.16 3.44 26.94
N ALA A 313 -3.10 2.57 26.54
CA ALA A 313 -3.48 1.36 27.26
C ALA A 313 -2.29 0.46 27.60
N ALA A 314 -1.42 0.19 26.61
CA ALA A 314 -0.22 -0.59 26.88
C ALA A 314 0.85 0.32 27.44
N ASP A 315 1.20 0.09 28.71
CA ASP A 315 2.31 0.79 29.35
C ASP A 315 3.62 0.51 28.60
N PRO A 316 4.16 1.51 27.85
CA PRO A 316 5.41 1.36 27.12
C PRO A 316 6.58 1.05 28.02
N LYS A 317 6.53 1.45 29.30
CA LYS A 317 7.59 1.13 30.27
C LYS A 317 7.71 -0.38 30.42
N VAL A 318 6.58 -1.10 30.49
CA VAL A 318 6.60 -2.54 30.70
C VAL A 318 7.11 -3.28 29.47
N TYR A 319 6.50 -3.07 28.30
CA TYR A 319 6.81 -3.90 27.13
C TYR A 319 8.12 -3.50 26.45
N LEU A 320 8.52 -2.22 26.47
CA LEU A 320 9.82 -1.80 25.90
C LEU A 320 10.98 -2.21 26.80
N LEU A 321 10.84 -2.20 28.14
CA LEU A 321 11.86 -2.77 29.03
C LEU A 321 12.08 -4.25 28.74
N GLN A 322 11.00 -5.02 28.54
CA GLN A 322 11.06 -6.45 28.28
C GLN A 322 11.61 -6.80 26.90
N ARG A 323 11.14 -6.12 25.83
CA ARG A 323 11.52 -6.45 24.44
C ARG A 323 12.84 -5.83 24.01
N HIS A 324 13.19 -4.67 24.57
CA HIS A 324 14.34 -3.87 24.15
C HIS A 324 15.31 -3.56 25.30
N HIS A 325 15.30 -4.31 26.39
CA HIS A 325 16.28 -4.22 27.50
C HIS A 325 16.50 -2.78 28.04
N GLY A 326 15.45 -1.96 28.03
CA GLY A 326 15.50 -0.59 28.53
C GLY A 326 16.25 0.41 27.64
N ILE A 327 16.48 0.09 26.37
CA ILE A 327 17.10 0.99 25.38
C ILE A 327 16.46 2.40 25.40
N TYR A 328 15.15 2.46 25.60
CA TYR A 328 14.37 3.69 25.58
C TYR A 328 14.13 4.31 26.97
N SER A 329 14.78 3.83 28.03
CA SER A 329 14.53 4.31 29.41
C SER A 329 14.98 5.75 29.65
N HIS A 330 15.95 6.24 28.87
CA HIS A 330 16.50 7.59 28.95
C HIS A 330 15.46 8.69 28.66
N VAL A 331 14.41 8.38 27.89
CA VAL A 331 13.28 9.28 27.62
C VAL A 331 12.45 9.54 28.89
N VAL A 332 12.44 8.60 29.83
CA VAL A 332 11.61 8.64 31.04
C VAL A 332 12.36 9.20 32.26
N SER A 333 13.69 9.10 32.31
CA SER A 333 14.42 9.23 33.58
C SER A 333 14.71 10.66 34.05
N GLN A 334 14.60 11.71 33.23
CA GLN A 334 15.02 13.11 33.50
C GLN A 334 16.45 13.31 34.08
N SER A 335 17.12 12.26 34.51
CA SER A 335 18.53 12.20 34.83
C SER A 335 19.33 12.24 33.52
N GLY A 336 20.32 13.12 33.48
CA GLY A 336 21.24 13.27 32.35
C GLY A 336 21.89 11.94 31.91
N PRO A 337 22.63 11.96 30.78
CA PRO A 337 23.01 10.79 30.00
C PRO A 337 23.96 9.88 30.78
N THR A 338 23.42 9.03 31.64
CA THR A 338 24.17 8.04 32.41
C THR A 338 23.50 6.71 32.18
N GLY A 339 23.86 6.08 31.05
CA GLY A 339 23.52 4.68 30.80
C GLY A 339 23.36 4.23 29.36
N TYR A 340 23.23 5.13 28.37
CA TYR A 340 22.96 4.73 26.99
C TYR A 340 24.09 5.12 26.00
N GLN A 341 24.68 4.12 25.33
CA GLN A 341 25.70 4.25 24.28
C GLN A 341 25.09 4.42 22.86
N GLY A 342 23.88 4.99 22.74
CA GLY A 342 23.26 5.28 21.44
C GLY A 342 23.85 6.54 20.78
N LEU A 343 23.86 6.60 19.44
CA LEU A 343 24.45 7.70 18.66
C LEU A 343 23.61 9.00 18.67
N GLY A 344 22.79 9.23 19.70
CA GLY A 344 21.77 10.30 19.77
C GLY A 344 22.28 11.68 19.33
N PHE A 345 21.38 12.59 18.97
CA PHE A 345 21.80 13.86 18.36
C PHE A 345 22.31 14.88 19.39
N SER A 346 23.35 15.65 19.03
CA SER A 346 23.83 16.77 19.86
C SER A 346 22.81 17.92 19.79
N LEU A 347 22.42 18.46 20.95
CA LEU A 347 21.28 19.36 21.12
C LEU A 347 21.47 20.74 20.48
N THR A 348 20.63 21.04 19.51
CA THR A 348 19.57 22.09 19.49
C THR A 348 18.89 21.96 18.13
N ASP A 349 17.69 22.49 17.95
CA ASP A 349 17.05 22.72 16.64
C ASP A 349 17.97 23.64 15.81
N THR A 350 19.05 23.06 15.29
CA THR A 350 20.21 23.81 14.81
C THR A 350 19.89 24.24 13.39
N PRO A 351 20.01 25.55 13.07
CA PRO A 351 19.97 26.01 11.69
C PRO A 351 20.96 25.17 10.88
N ILE A 352 20.48 24.41 9.90
CA ILE A 352 21.36 23.85 8.88
C ILE A 352 22.03 25.06 8.22
N PRO A 353 23.37 25.11 8.09
CA PRO A 353 24.01 26.14 7.28
C PRO A 353 23.32 26.15 5.92
N SER A 354 22.87 27.33 5.48
CA SER A 354 22.43 27.51 4.11
C SER A 354 23.56 27.01 3.22
N ASP A 355 23.33 25.92 2.50
CA ASP A 355 24.03 25.75 1.24
C ASP A 355 23.59 26.96 0.42
N GLU A 356 24.46 27.97 0.33
CA GLU A 356 24.39 28.97 -0.72
C GLU A 356 24.57 28.24 -2.05
N ASP A 357 23.51 27.57 -2.50
CA ASP A 357 23.25 27.41 -3.92
C ASP A 357 22.02 28.28 -4.19
N SER A 358 22.28 29.39 -4.85
CA SER A 358 21.32 30.37 -5.32
C SER A 358 20.27 29.71 -6.22
N ASP A 359 19.12 29.35 -5.65
CA ASP A 359 17.88 29.21 -6.42
C ASP A 359 17.30 30.62 -6.66
N ASP A 360 18.02 31.43 -7.45
CA ASP A 360 17.42 32.60 -8.08
C ASP A 360 16.54 32.11 -9.23
N GLU A 361 15.22 32.20 -9.04
CA GLU A 361 14.24 32.17 -10.10
C GLU A 361 14.47 33.35 -11.06
N HIS A 362 15.35 33.14 -12.06
CA HIS A 362 15.42 34.02 -13.21
C HIS A 362 15.12 33.27 -14.50
N LEU A 363 13.96 33.63 -15.05
CA LEU A 363 13.49 33.37 -16.40
C LEU A 363 14.57 33.78 -17.40
N HIS A 364 15.40 32.84 -17.86
CA HIS A 364 16.31 33.06 -18.98
C HIS A 364 16.05 32.05 -20.09
N SER A 365 15.65 32.60 -21.23
CA SER A 365 15.51 31.93 -22.53
C SER A 365 16.76 31.13 -22.87
N PRO A 366 16.63 29.96 -23.53
CA PRO A 366 17.78 29.12 -23.84
C PRO A 366 18.71 29.81 -24.85
N PRO A 367 20.05 29.68 -24.70
CA PRO A 367 20.99 30.16 -25.70
C PRO A 367 20.94 29.27 -26.96
N PRO A 368 21.27 29.81 -28.14
CA PRO A 368 21.28 29.05 -29.38
C PRO A 368 22.40 28.01 -29.37
N LEU A 369 22.06 26.79 -29.80
CA LEU A 369 22.98 25.67 -29.95
C LEU A 369 24.09 25.99 -30.99
N PRO A 370 25.37 25.67 -30.71
CA PRO A 370 26.41 25.73 -31.73
C PRO A 370 26.27 24.54 -32.71
N PRO A 371 26.64 24.71 -33.99
CA PRO A 371 26.51 23.66 -35.00
C PRO A 371 27.51 22.54 -34.73
N THR A 372 27.02 21.34 -34.38
CA THR A 372 27.88 20.17 -34.21
C THR A 372 28.18 19.56 -35.58
N GLN A 373 29.44 19.67 -36.00
CA GLN A 373 29.99 18.96 -37.15
C GLN A 373 29.99 17.46 -36.90
N LEU A 374 29.51 16.70 -37.88
CA LEU A 374 29.66 15.25 -37.97
C LEU A 374 31.14 14.87 -37.97
N ALA A 375 31.55 14.02 -37.04
CA ALA A 375 32.72 13.17 -37.20
C ALA A 375 32.40 11.76 -36.67
N GLY A 376 32.49 10.79 -37.57
CA GLY A 376 32.05 9.43 -37.35
C GLY A 376 32.95 8.63 -36.42
N ALA A 377 32.33 7.82 -35.57
CA ALA A 377 32.93 6.62 -35.01
C ALA A 377 31.82 5.57 -34.86
N LYS A 378 31.93 4.47 -35.63
CA LYS A 378 31.05 3.31 -35.51
C LYS A 378 31.40 2.54 -34.22
N PRO A 379 30.45 2.23 -33.32
CA PRO A 379 30.62 1.13 -32.39
C PRO A 379 30.13 -0.16 -33.05
N ARG A 380 31.08 -1.08 -33.31
CA ARG A 380 30.78 -2.51 -33.46
C ARG A 380 30.46 -3.04 -32.05
N GLY A 381 29.25 -3.55 -31.87
CA GLY A 381 28.83 -4.26 -30.66
C GLY A 381 27.59 -5.07 -30.99
N THR A 382 27.75 -6.39 -31.02
CA THR A 382 26.75 -7.41 -31.33
C THR A 382 25.54 -7.30 -30.41
N ARG A 383 24.35 -7.08 -30.99
CA ARG A 383 23.06 -7.26 -30.31
C ARG A 383 22.80 -8.76 -30.15
N PRO A 384 22.37 -9.26 -28.97
CA PRO A 384 21.82 -10.61 -28.89
C PRO A 384 20.44 -10.62 -29.55
N ASP A 385 20.26 -11.49 -30.54
CA ASP A 385 18.95 -11.81 -31.13
C ASP A 385 18.09 -12.53 -30.09
N ILE A 386 17.16 -11.82 -29.46
CA ILE A 386 16.15 -12.42 -28.59
C ILE A 386 15.04 -12.94 -29.51
N LYS A 387 14.93 -14.27 -29.63
CA LYS A 387 13.79 -14.92 -30.29
C LYS A 387 12.56 -14.78 -29.39
N VAL A 388 11.57 -14.02 -29.86
CA VAL A 388 10.22 -13.99 -29.27
C VAL A 388 9.47 -15.19 -29.85
N ASP A 389 8.98 -16.09 -29.00
CA ASP A 389 8.20 -17.25 -29.44
C ASP A 389 6.89 -16.76 -30.11
N THR A 390 6.67 -17.20 -31.36
CA THR A 390 5.50 -16.88 -32.18
C THR A 390 4.21 -17.50 -31.63
N ILE A 391 3.13 -16.71 -31.58
CA ILE A 391 1.77 -17.14 -31.19
C ILE A 391 1.00 -17.54 -32.46
N ASP A 392 0.41 -18.73 -32.45
CA ASP A 392 -0.49 -19.22 -33.50
C ASP A 392 -1.93 -18.76 -33.23
N LEU A 393 -2.52 -18.01 -34.17
CA LEU A 393 -3.81 -17.31 -34.06
C LEU A 393 -4.87 -17.91 -34.99
N ALA A 394 -4.97 -19.23 -35.07
CA ALA A 394 -5.99 -19.90 -35.85
C ALA A 394 -7.00 -20.63 -34.96
N GLN A 395 -7.90 -19.88 -34.30
CA GLN A 395 -9.28 -20.28 -33.95
C GLN A 395 -9.96 -19.18 -33.11
N GLU A 396 -10.59 -18.22 -33.77
CA GLU A 396 -11.57 -17.31 -33.15
C GLU A 396 -12.93 -17.56 -33.80
N ASN A 397 -13.84 -18.17 -33.04
CA ASN A 397 -15.27 -17.93 -33.14
C ASN A 397 -15.95 -18.46 -31.87
N GLN A 398 -16.81 -17.61 -31.31
CA GLN A 398 -17.63 -17.78 -30.10
C GLN A 398 -16.94 -17.39 -28.79
N LEU A 399 -17.06 -16.12 -28.38
CA LEU A 399 -17.32 -15.63 -27.02
C LEU A 399 -17.51 -14.09 -27.09
N ASP A 400 -18.62 -13.57 -26.54
CA ASP A 400 -19.03 -12.15 -26.58
C ASP A 400 -18.19 -11.21 -25.67
N PHE A 401 -16.88 -11.47 -25.52
CA PHE A 401 -15.93 -10.57 -24.87
C PHE A 401 -14.58 -10.71 -25.57
N GLU A 402 -13.95 -9.59 -25.99
CA GLU A 402 -12.56 -9.63 -26.42
C GLU A 402 -11.68 -10.09 -25.24
N LEU A 403 -11.15 -11.32 -25.33
CA LEU A 403 -10.28 -11.91 -24.32
C LEU A 403 -9.05 -11.01 -24.13
N GLY A 404 -8.85 -10.54 -22.90
CA GLY A 404 -7.68 -9.73 -22.56
C GLY A 404 -6.38 -10.51 -22.79
N LEU A 405 -5.37 -9.86 -23.38
CA LEU A 405 -4.06 -10.46 -23.57
C LEU A 405 -3.33 -10.56 -22.23
N THR A 406 -2.69 -11.69 -21.97
CA THR A 406 -1.83 -11.89 -20.80
C THR A 406 -0.38 -11.66 -21.20
N ILE A 407 0.30 -10.72 -20.52
CA ILE A 407 1.70 -10.36 -20.78
C ILE A 407 2.55 -10.50 -19.52
N VAL A 408 3.78 -10.97 -19.68
CA VAL A 408 4.86 -10.94 -18.68
C VAL A 408 5.94 -9.99 -19.22
N PRO A 409 5.89 -8.68 -18.92
CA PRO A 409 6.70 -7.67 -19.61
C PRO A 409 8.21 -7.94 -19.53
N GLY A 410 8.72 -8.27 -18.33
CA GLY A 410 10.14 -8.55 -18.11
C GLY A 410 10.68 -9.78 -18.86
N MET A 411 9.80 -10.64 -19.36
CA MET A 411 10.15 -11.83 -20.14
C MET A 411 9.74 -11.73 -21.61
N VAL A 412 9.11 -10.62 -22.02
CA VAL A 412 8.57 -10.42 -23.38
C VAL A 412 7.64 -11.59 -23.80
N LYS A 413 6.94 -12.18 -22.84
CA LYS A 413 6.02 -13.30 -23.09
C LYS A 413 4.60 -12.79 -23.18
N VAL A 414 3.95 -12.97 -24.32
CA VAL A 414 2.52 -12.69 -24.51
C VAL A 414 1.79 -14.02 -24.72
N SER A 415 0.59 -14.12 -24.17
CA SER A 415 -0.29 -15.28 -24.31
C SER A 415 -1.75 -14.82 -24.33
N GLN A 416 -2.60 -15.56 -25.03
CA GLN A 416 -4.05 -15.31 -25.09
C GLN A 416 -4.77 -16.58 -24.64
N PRO A 417 -4.79 -16.88 -23.33
CA PRO A 417 -5.51 -18.04 -22.83
C PRO A 417 -7.01 -17.85 -23.11
N SER A 418 -7.56 -18.62 -24.04
CA SER A 418 -8.97 -18.55 -24.46
C SER A 418 -9.85 -19.57 -23.75
N THR A 419 -9.25 -20.50 -23.00
CA THR A 419 -9.95 -21.50 -22.18
C THR A 419 -9.48 -21.48 -20.74
N THR A 420 -10.34 -21.96 -19.83
CA THR A 420 -10.01 -22.19 -18.42
C THR A 420 -8.74 -23.02 -18.25
N TRP A 421 -8.54 -24.06 -19.06
CA TRP A 421 -7.36 -24.92 -19.00
C TRP A 421 -6.07 -24.23 -19.44
N GLN A 422 -6.10 -23.47 -20.53
CA GLN A 422 -4.94 -22.68 -20.97
C GLN A 422 -4.55 -21.62 -19.92
N LEU A 423 -5.54 -21.05 -19.24
CA LEU A 423 -5.28 -20.11 -18.15
C LEU A 423 -4.64 -20.82 -16.94
N LEU A 424 -5.14 -22.00 -16.56
CA LEU A 424 -4.54 -22.82 -15.51
C LEU A 424 -3.13 -23.34 -15.88
N GLU A 425 -2.86 -23.61 -17.15
CA GLU A 425 -1.54 -23.97 -17.65
C GLU A 425 -0.58 -22.77 -17.56
N PHE A 426 -1.02 -21.59 -17.99
CA PHE A 426 -0.28 -20.35 -17.79
C PHE A 426 0.04 -20.14 -16.30
N PHE A 427 -0.93 -20.43 -15.44
CA PHE A 427 -0.75 -20.41 -14.00
C PHE A 427 0.24 -21.50 -13.51
N SER A 428 0.24 -22.69 -14.05
CA SER A 428 1.17 -23.74 -13.57
C SER A 428 2.65 -23.38 -13.78
N ALA A 429 2.95 -22.41 -14.65
CA ALA A 429 4.30 -21.92 -14.93
C ALA A 429 4.83 -20.80 -13.99
N SER A 430 4.18 -20.46 -12.86
CA SER A 430 4.68 -19.39 -11.96
C SER A 430 6.08 -19.65 -11.44
N GLY A 431 6.37 -20.86 -10.95
CA GLY A 431 7.69 -21.17 -10.38
C GLY A 431 8.82 -20.98 -11.41
N ASN A 432 8.56 -21.32 -12.67
CA ASN A 432 9.50 -21.04 -13.76
C ASN A 432 9.65 -19.53 -13.99
N ARG A 433 8.58 -18.75 -13.85
CA ARG A 433 8.68 -17.29 -13.97
C ARG A 433 9.49 -16.70 -12.82
N GLU A 434 9.20 -17.06 -11.58
CA GLU A 434 9.97 -16.63 -10.41
C GLU A 434 11.47 -16.92 -10.56
N GLN A 435 11.84 -18.12 -11.01
CA GLN A 435 13.24 -18.50 -11.23
C GLN A 435 13.93 -17.71 -12.35
N ASN A 436 13.19 -17.32 -13.39
CA ASN A 436 13.73 -16.62 -14.56
C ASN A 436 13.61 -15.08 -14.44
N THR A 437 12.98 -14.56 -13.39
CA THR A 437 12.90 -13.12 -13.14
C THR A 437 14.26 -12.58 -12.73
N ASN A 438 14.78 -11.61 -13.49
CA ASN A 438 16.00 -10.92 -13.10
C ASN A 438 15.73 -9.95 -11.92
N VAL A 439 16.36 -10.22 -10.78
CA VAL A 439 16.26 -9.41 -9.57
C VAL A 439 17.47 -8.50 -9.45
N VAL A 440 17.22 -7.20 -9.31
CA VAL A 440 18.29 -6.21 -9.08
C VAL A 440 18.07 -5.57 -7.72
N GLU A 441 19.00 -5.80 -6.79
CA GLU A 441 18.94 -5.11 -5.50
C GLU A 441 19.22 -3.61 -5.68
N THR A 442 18.44 -2.77 -5.00
CA THR A 442 18.50 -1.30 -5.14
C THR A 442 19.88 -0.71 -4.83
N ARG A 443 20.72 -1.41 -4.05
CA ARG A 443 22.12 -1.02 -3.81
C ARG A 443 22.97 -0.91 -5.07
N HIS A 444 22.58 -1.62 -6.12
CA HIS A 444 23.33 -1.73 -7.36
C HIS A 444 22.82 -0.81 -8.47
N PHE A 445 21.75 -0.03 -8.24
CA PHE A 445 21.22 0.90 -9.24
C PHE A 445 20.58 2.14 -8.62
N ARG A 446 20.47 3.22 -9.39
CA ARG A 446 19.87 4.48 -8.91
C ARG A 446 18.38 4.49 -9.26
N LEU A 447 17.53 4.72 -8.26
CA LEU A 447 16.11 4.99 -8.49
C LEU A 447 15.93 6.28 -9.31
N GLN A 448 14.84 6.34 -10.08
CA GLN A 448 14.52 7.54 -10.85
C GLN A 448 14.29 8.74 -9.91
N PRO A 449 14.70 9.97 -10.32
CA PRO A 449 14.62 11.15 -9.46
C PRO A 449 13.21 11.40 -8.92
N HIS A 450 12.17 11.32 -9.77
CA HIS A 450 10.78 11.52 -9.37
C HIS A 450 10.35 10.61 -8.23
N LEU A 451 10.68 9.32 -8.34
CA LEU A 451 10.36 8.34 -7.31
C LEU A 451 11.11 8.65 -6.00
N SER A 452 12.41 8.95 -6.09
CA SER A 452 13.24 9.22 -4.92
C SER A 452 12.86 10.51 -4.19
N GLU A 453 12.41 11.54 -4.91
CA GLU A 453 12.13 12.87 -4.37
C GLU A 453 10.68 13.04 -3.93
N ASN A 454 9.73 12.44 -4.68
CA ASN A 454 8.30 12.68 -4.49
C ASN A 454 7.62 11.70 -3.55
N PHE A 455 8.19 10.50 -3.35
CA PHE A 455 7.54 9.44 -2.60
C PHE A 455 8.37 8.94 -1.41
N SER A 456 7.66 8.52 -0.37
CA SER A 456 8.20 7.66 0.68
C SER A 456 7.40 6.37 0.78
N ILE A 457 8.08 5.29 1.13
CA ILE A 457 7.44 4.00 1.34
C ILE A 457 7.16 3.86 2.82
N MET A 458 5.90 3.82 3.21
CA MET A 458 5.51 3.41 4.56
C MET A 458 5.26 1.91 4.58
N ARG A 459 5.89 1.20 5.52
CA ARG A 459 5.69 -0.25 5.69
C ARG A 459 5.33 -0.56 7.13
N ALA A 460 4.46 -1.55 7.30
CA ALA A 460 4.17 -2.11 8.60
C ALA A 460 4.57 -3.58 8.65
N SER A 461 5.15 -3.96 9.78
CA SER A 461 5.56 -5.32 10.07
C SER A 461 4.62 -5.97 11.08
N THR A 462 5.05 -7.05 11.72
CA THR A 462 4.28 -7.70 12.78
C THR A 462 3.93 -6.73 13.91
N THR A 463 4.80 -5.80 14.30
CA THR A 463 4.50 -4.84 15.38
C THR A 463 5.00 -3.41 15.13
N SER A 464 5.81 -3.22 14.10
CA SER A 464 6.51 -1.96 13.84
C SER A 464 5.97 -1.27 12.60
N VAL A 465 6.23 0.03 12.50
CA VAL A 465 6.00 0.83 11.29
C VAL A 465 7.26 1.61 10.95
N GLU A 466 7.50 1.78 9.66
CA GLU A 466 8.57 2.60 9.13
C GLU A 466 8.09 3.45 7.98
N LEU A 467 8.81 4.55 7.77
CA LEU A 467 8.72 5.44 6.64
C LEU A 467 10.10 5.53 6.01
N GLN A 468 10.31 4.73 4.98
CA GLN A 468 11.55 4.67 4.23
C GLN A 468 11.64 5.84 3.25
N SER A 469 12.74 6.58 3.32
CA SER A 469 13.14 7.53 2.29
C SER A 469 13.71 6.79 1.08
N LEU A 470 13.26 7.17 -0.11
CA LEU A 470 13.88 6.74 -1.36
C LEU A 470 15.01 7.67 -1.82
N ASP A 471 15.12 8.86 -1.21
CA ASP A 471 16.23 9.78 -1.39
C ASP A 471 17.40 9.34 -0.50
N SER A 472 18.51 8.99 -1.13
CA SER A 472 19.77 8.65 -0.47
C SER A 472 20.45 9.84 0.20
N LYS A 473 19.81 10.99 0.35
CA LYS A 473 20.28 12.14 1.14
C LYS A 473 19.39 12.43 2.34
N SER A 474 18.26 11.74 2.48
CA SER A 474 17.30 11.92 3.56
C SER A 474 17.24 10.68 4.43
N ALA A 475 17.16 10.87 5.75
CA ALA A 475 16.95 9.76 6.68
C ALA A 475 15.54 9.18 6.59
N SER A 476 15.44 7.92 6.98
CA SER A 476 14.19 7.19 7.18
C SER A 476 13.75 7.25 8.64
N VAL A 477 12.48 7.02 8.93
CA VAL A 477 11.92 7.07 10.30
C VAL A 477 11.28 5.72 10.63
N LEU A 478 11.46 5.22 11.86
CA LEU A 478 10.81 4.00 12.32
C LEU A 478 10.26 4.15 13.74
N CYS A 479 9.22 3.37 14.02
CA CYS A 479 8.66 3.19 15.36
C CYS A 479 8.41 1.70 15.58
N ARG A 480 9.12 1.11 16.54
CA ARG A 480 9.01 -0.31 16.89
C ARG A 480 7.87 -0.54 17.87
N ASP A 481 7.24 -1.71 17.79
CA ASP A 481 6.21 -2.12 18.76
C ASP A 481 5.14 -1.04 19.00
N VAL A 482 4.57 -0.50 17.91
CA VAL A 482 3.49 0.49 17.96
C VAL A 482 2.19 -0.14 18.43
N LEU A 483 1.91 -1.36 17.97
CA LEU A 483 0.70 -2.11 18.30
C LEU A 483 1.05 -3.49 18.90
N PRO A 484 1.78 -3.56 20.02
CA PRO A 484 2.18 -4.85 20.58
C PRO A 484 0.97 -5.56 21.19
N HIS A 485 1.16 -6.77 21.66
CA HIS A 485 0.21 -7.38 22.59
C HIS A 485 0.09 -6.57 23.88
N HIS A 486 -1.11 -6.59 24.44
CA HIS A 486 -1.41 -5.94 25.71
C HIS A 486 -2.08 -6.94 26.64
N ASN A 487 -1.49 -7.13 27.83
CA ASN A 487 -1.88 -8.16 28.79
C ASN A 487 -2.84 -7.60 29.84
N HIS A 488 -4.07 -8.10 29.85
CA HIS A 488 -5.10 -7.72 30.84
C HIS A 488 -5.11 -8.65 32.04
N TYR A 489 -4.91 -8.11 33.25
CA TYR A 489 -5.23 -8.73 34.55
C TYR A 489 -4.93 -10.24 34.68
N ARG A 490 -3.81 -10.73 34.11
CA ARG A 490 -3.42 -12.17 34.07
C ARG A 490 -4.40 -13.11 33.35
N ARG A 491 -5.27 -12.63 32.45
CA ARG A 491 -6.25 -13.46 31.72
C ARG A 491 -5.67 -14.11 30.45
N ARG A 492 -5.13 -13.33 29.49
CA ARG A 492 -4.42 -13.77 28.26
C ARG A 492 -3.74 -12.55 27.59
N ALA A 493 -2.60 -12.78 26.91
CA ALA A 493 -1.83 -11.71 26.26
C ALA A 493 -2.25 -11.42 24.80
N ALA A 494 -3.06 -12.28 24.20
CA ALA A 494 -3.52 -12.19 22.81
C ALA A 494 -5.04 -12.44 22.75
N PRO A 495 -5.72 -12.07 21.65
CA PRO A 495 -7.12 -12.39 21.42
C PRO A 495 -7.42 -13.88 21.65
N TRP A 496 -8.59 -14.22 22.16
CA TRP A 496 -8.93 -15.62 22.47
C TRP A 496 -9.23 -16.46 21.23
N ASP A 497 -9.60 -15.81 20.13
CA ASP A 497 -10.08 -16.37 18.87
C ASP A 497 -8.99 -16.50 17.80
N LEU A 498 -7.76 -16.04 18.07
CA LEU A 498 -6.67 -16.06 17.11
C LEU A 498 -5.33 -16.46 17.75
N ASN A 499 -4.47 -17.12 16.96
CA ASN A 499 -3.16 -17.55 17.44
C ASN A 499 -2.28 -16.31 17.79
N PRO A 500 -1.64 -16.27 18.97
CA PRO A 500 -0.76 -15.18 19.39
C PRO A 500 0.34 -14.84 18.36
N ASN A 501 0.85 -15.81 17.61
CA ASN A 501 1.92 -15.58 16.64
C ASN A 501 1.46 -14.79 15.40
N ILE A 502 0.16 -14.66 15.19
CA ILE A 502 -0.41 -13.97 14.02
C ILE A 502 -1.30 -12.79 14.40
N SER A 503 -1.68 -12.64 15.68
CA SER A 503 -2.56 -11.55 16.12
C SER A 503 -1.88 -10.19 16.12
N GLU A 504 -0.56 -10.07 16.30
CA GLU A 504 0.07 -8.74 16.29
C GLU A 504 0.12 -8.09 14.90
N ARG A 505 0.00 -8.88 13.83
CA ARG A 505 0.21 -8.44 12.44
C ARG A 505 -0.54 -7.15 12.12
N VAL A 506 0.19 -6.12 11.72
CA VAL A 506 -0.37 -4.84 11.26
C VAL A 506 -0.72 -4.98 9.78
N THR A 507 -1.94 -5.47 9.54
CA THR A 507 -2.44 -5.89 8.21
C THR A 507 -3.49 -4.95 7.64
N MET A 508 -3.99 -4.03 8.45
CA MET A 508 -5.03 -3.09 8.04
C MET A 508 -4.42 -1.70 7.97
N TYR A 509 -4.63 -1.03 6.84
CA TYR A 509 -4.11 0.32 6.64
C TYR A 509 -5.09 1.15 5.81
N LEU A 510 -5.26 2.41 6.21
CA LEU A 510 -6.06 3.40 5.48
C LEU A 510 -5.31 4.73 5.47
N HIS A 511 -5.36 5.45 4.35
CA HIS A 511 -4.70 6.74 4.18
C HIS A 511 -5.74 7.82 3.91
N VAL A 512 -5.67 8.92 4.65
CA VAL A 512 -6.50 10.13 4.49
C VAL A 512 -5.58 11.32 4.18
N PRO A 513 -5.30 11.59 2.89
CA PRO A 513 -4.39 12.67 2.49
C PRO A 513 -4.83 14.06 2.99
N GLU A 514 -6.14 14.31 3.05
CA GLU A 514 -6.73 15.58 3.47
C GLU A 514 -6.33 15.93 4.91
N LEU A 515 -6.36 14.93 5.79
CA LEU A 515 -5.92 15.06 7.19
C LEU A 515 -4.42 14.83 7.36
N GLY A 516 -3.73 14.29 6.35
CA GLY A 516 -2.35 13.82 6.47
C GLY A 516 -2.23 12.72 7.52
N VAL A 517 -3.09 11.71 7.45
CA VAL A 517 -3.18 10.64 8.45
C VAL A 517 -3.10 9.27 7.80
N VAL A 518 -2.35 8.37 8.42
CA VAL A 518 -2.44 6.93 8.17
C VAL A 518 -3.02 6.25 9.41
N VAL A 519 -4.04 5.43 9.19
CA VAL A 519 -4.64 4.57 10.21
C VAL A 519 -4.06 3.17 10.03
N LEU A 520 -3.45 2.61 11.07
CA LEU A 520 -2.91 1.26 11.07
C LEU A 520 -3.65 0.38 12.07
N GLY A 521 -4.19 -0.74 11.63
CA GLY A 521 -4.88 -1.71 12.47
C GLY A 521 -4.12 -3.03 12.59
N SER A 522 -4.09 -3.56 13.81
CA SER A 522 -3.59 -4.89 14.11
C SER A 522 -4.76 -5.84 14.42
N LEU A 523 -4.60 -7.11 14.03
CA LEU A 523 -5.56 -8.17 14.39
C LEU A 523 -5.73 -8.31 15.91
N ASN A 524 -4.79 -7.81 16.70
CA ASN A 524 -4.84 -7.84 18.16
C ASN A 524 -5.87 -6.88 18.78
N GLY A 525 -6.67 -6.19 17.98
CA GLY A 525 -7.73 -5.32 18.49
C GLY A 525 -7.38 -3.84 18.60
N ARG A 526 -6.15 -3.45 18.23
CA ARG A 526 -5.63 -2.08 18.41
C ARG A 526 -5.38 -1.38 17.09
N VAL A 527 -5.54 -0.05 17.11
CA VAL A 527 -5.39 0.81 15.93
C VAL A 527 -4.55 2.03 16.28
N ALA A 528 -3.51 2.32 15.50
CA ALA A 528 -2.69 3.53 15.63
C ALA A 528 -3.14 4.57 14.60
N LEU A 529 -3.19 5.83 15.02
CA LEU A 529 -3.32 6.99 14.14
C LEU A 529 -1.95 7.66 14.00
N LEU A 530 -1.44 7.73 12.78
CA LEU A 530 -0.16 8.34 12.45
C LEU A 530 -0.38 9.66 11.72
N SER A 531 0.12 10.76 12.27
CA SER A 531 0.20 12.04 11.57
C SER A 531 1.41 12.02 10.63
N LEU A 532 1.20 12.27 9.34
CA LEU A 532 2.25 12.40 8.32
C LEU A 532 2.78 13.83 8.28
N THR A 533 4.08 14.00 8.52
CA THR A 533 4.67 15.33 8.75
C THR A 533 5.88 15.61 7.86
N ARG A 534 6.10 16.89 7.55
CA ARG A 534 7.34 17.42 6.97
C ARG A 534 8.06 18.19 8.07
N PRO A 535 9.19 17.66 8.59
CA PRO A 535 10.02 18.40 9.51
C PRO A 535 10.47 19.73 8.90
N PRO A 536 10.65 20.77 9.73
CA PRO A 536 11.08 22.08 9.24
C PRO A 536 12.49 22.00 8.64
N GLY A 537 12.65 22.46 7.39
CA GLY A 537 13.89 22.32 6.62
C GLY A 537 15.11 23.04 7.22
N ARG A 538 14.88 24.04 8.11
CA ARG A 538 15.95 24.74 8.84
C ARG A 538 16.43 23.98 10.07
N HIS A 539 15.70 22.97 10.54
CA HIS A 539 16.03 22.18 11.73
C HIS A 539 16.36 20.75 11.30
N GLY A 540 17.50 20.61 10.59
CA GLY A 540 18.11 19.30 10.43
C GLY A 540 18.54 18.79 11.81
N PHE A 541 18.63 17.47 11.96
CA PHE A 541 19.25 16.95 13.17
C PHE A 541 20.72 17.32 13.12
N GLY A 542 21.26 17.90 14.19
CA GLY A 542 22.69 18.19 14.32
C GLY A 542 23.56 16.94 14.09
N PRO A 543 24.90 17.07 14.11
CA PRO A 543 25.77 15.92 13.98
C PRO A 543 25.43 14.84 15.02
N LEU A 544 25.48 13.58 14.60
CA LEU A 544 25.34 12.43 15.51
C LEU A 544 26.40 12.55 16.61
N ARG A 545 26.05 12.32 17.88
CA ARG A 545 27.01 12.40 19.01
C ARG A 545 28.22 11.48 18.86
N SER A 546 28.11 10.48 17.99
CA SER A 546 29.19 9.54 17.66
C SER A 546 30.22 10.05 16.65
N GLY A 547 30.03 11.25 16.08
CA GLY A 547 30.90 11.77 15.03
C GLY A 547 30.71 11.10 13.65
N ALA A 548 29.75 10.18 13.52
CA ALA A 548 29.52 9.44 12.28
C ALA A 548 28.92 10.27 11.12
N SER A 549 28.42 11.48 11.42
CA SER A 549 28.06 12.48 10.41
C SER A 549 28.45 13.87 10.93
N THR A 550 29.34 14.55 10.21
CA THR A 550 29.78 15.94 10.54
C THR A 550 28.84 16.99 9.97
N LYS A 551 28.08 16.65 8.93
CA LYS A 551 26.97 17.43 8.38
C LYS A 551 25.67 16.88 8.98
N GLY A 552 24.76 17.74 9.41
CA GLY A 552 23.50 17.31 10.03
C GLY A 552 22.70 16.34 9.16
N VAL A 553 21.74 15.63 9.75
CA VAL A 553 20.87 14.67 9.06
C VAL A 553 19.63 15.38 8.54
N LYS A 554 19.45 15.37 7.21
CA LYS A 554 18.25 15.88 6.55
C LYS A 554 17.11 14.87 6.67
N VAL A 555 15.91 15.34 7.00
CA VAL A 555 14.69 14.54 7.02
C VAL A 555 13.64 15.27 6.21
N ARG A 556 13.27 14.73 5.05
CA ARG A 556 12.23 15.34 4.20
C ARG A 556 10.82 15.06 4.72
N ARG A 557 10.61 13.84 5.24
CA ARG A 557 9.29 13.31 5.61
C ARG A 557 9.44 12.45 6.86
N ALA A 558 8.48 12.58 7.76
CA ALA A 558 8.42 11.84 9.02
C ALA A 558 6.97 11.49 9.34
N PHE A 559 6.76 10.82 10.47
CA PHE A 559 5.44 10.63 11.05
C PHE A 559 5.52 10.71 12.57
N ARG A 560 4.37 11.00 13.19
CA ARG A 560 4.16 11.00 14.64
C ARG A 560 3.04 10.03 14.98
N VAL A 561 3.24 9.21 16.03
CA VAL A 561 2.14 8.41 16.60
C VAL A 561 1.25 9.36 17.40
N GLU A 562 0.05 9.63 16.89
CA GLU A 562 -0.85 10.58 17.53
C GLU A 562 -1.65 9.93 18.66
N ALA A 563 -2.23 8.77 18.35
CA ALA A 563 -3.12 8.06 19.26
C ALA A 563 -3.07 6.57 18.99
N ILE A 564 -3.37 5.79 20.04
CA ILE A 564 -3.60 4.35 19.95
C ILE A 564 -5.00 4.08 20.50
N LEU A 565 -5.88 3.63 19.61
CA LEU A 565 -7.28 3.29 19.84
C LEU A 565 -7.39 1.80 20.24
N PRO A 566 -8.37 1.44 21.07
CA PRO A 566 -9.66 2.12 21.25
C PRO A 566 -9.81 2.93 22.54
N ARG A 567 -10.35 4.15 22.50
CA ARG A 567 -10.49 4.99 23.71
C ARG A 567 -11.85 5.66 23.86
N LYS A 568 -12.60 5.30 24.89
CA LYS A 568 -12.94 6.23 25.98
C LYS A 568 -12.38 5.61 27.27
N LYS A 569 -11.21 6.12 27.68
CA LYS A 569 -10.19 5.53 28.59
C LYS A 569 -10.18 4.00 28.59
N ASP A 570 -9.92 3.51 27.38
CA ASP A 570 -9.92 2.14 26.88
C ASP A 570 -11.05 1.32 27.50
N GLU A 571 -12.22 1.73 27.02
CA GLU A 571 -13.57 1.36 27.43
C GLU A 571 -13.76 1.42 28.94
N ASP A 572 -13.27 2.52 29.52
CA ASP A 572 -13.22 2.88 30.94
C ASP A 572 -12.58 1.82 31.85
N ARG A 573 -11.62 1.09 31.27
CA ARG A 573 -10.65 0.18 31.91
C ARG A 573 -11.04 -1.28 32.03
N GLY A 574 -12.01 -1.71 31.21
CA GLY A 574 -11.96 -3.05 30.65
C GLY A 574 -10.81 -3.25 29.65
N LEU A 575 -10.11 -2.16 29.23
CA LEU A 575 -8.89 -1.96 28.41
C LEU A 575 -8.73 -2.83 27.12
N ARG A 576 -9.80 -3.53 26.77
CA ARG A 576 -10.14 -4.27 25.55
C ARG A 576 -9.04 -4.30 24.47
N PRO A 577 -8.24 -5.37 24.40
CA PRO A 577 -8.59 -6.44 23.43
C PRO A 577 -9.02 -7.77 24.05
N TRP A 578 -10.14 -8.28 23.54
CA TRP A 578 -10.81 -9.52 23.96
C TRP A 578 -10.82 -10.52 22.81
N CYS A 579 -11.32 -10.11 21.65
CA CYS A 579 -11.31 -10.83 20.39
C CYS A 579 -10.54 -10.04 19.32
N THR A 580 -10.42 -10.65 18.13
CA THR A 580 -9.70 -10.10 16.99
C THR A 580 -10.41 -8.88 16.40
N LEU A 581 -9.62 -7.90 15.93
CA LEU A 581 -10.15 -6.83 15.07
C LEU A 581 -10.48 -7.45 13.71
N HIS A 582 -11.75 -7.40 13.31
CA HIS A 582 -12.20 -7.95 12.03
C HIS A 582 -11.88 -7.01 10.87
N GLY A 583 -11.98 -5.70 11.07
CA GLY A 583 -11.66 -4.72 10.05
C GLY A 583 -11.78 -3.26 10.52
N ILE A 584 -11.23 -2.36 9.71
CA ILE A 584 -11.37 -0.90 9.86
C ILE A 584 -11.95 -0.30 8.58
N ALA A 585 -12.69 0.80 8.71
CA ALA A 585 -13.16 1.59 7.57
C ALA A 585 -13.14 3.07 7.92
N ILE A 586 -12.75 3.93 6.96
CA ILE A 586 -12.77 5.38 7.14
C ILE A 586 -13.46 6.04 5.95
N SER A 587 -14.26 7.08 6.21
CA SER A 587 -14.98 7.82 5.18
C SER A 587 -15.33 9.23 5.67
N PRO A 588 -15.50 10.22 4.79
CA PRO A 588 -16.03 11.53 5.18
C PRO A 588 -17.35 11.42 5.95
N VAL A 589 -17.52 12.27 6.98
CA VAL A 589 -18.82 12.42 7.64
C VAL A 589 -19.80 13.09 6.66
N PRO A 590 -21.05 12.60 6.54
CA PRO A 590 -22.05 13.24 5.68
C PRO A 590 -22.29 14.71 6.04
N ASP A 591 -22.27 15.58 5.03
CA ASP A 591 -22.68 16.98 5.17
C ASP A 591 -24.20 17.05 5.38
N HIS A 592 -24.66 17.92 6.27
CA HIS A 592 -26.08 18.13 6.56
C HIS A 592 -26.91 18.58 5.35
N ARG A 593 -26.26 19.09 4.29
CA ARG A 593 -26.89 19.50 3.02
C ARG A 593 -26.86 18.40 1.96
N ALA A 594 -26.13 17.31 2.19
CA ALA A 594 -26.09 16.20 1.25
C ALA A 594 -27.48 15.54 1.15
N LYS A 595 -27.86 15.15 -0.07
CA LYS A 595 -29.16 14.51 -0.35
C LYS A 595 -29.00 13.00 -0.52
N GLY A 596 -29.96 12.24 0.00
CA GLY A 596 -29.99 10.78 -0.13
C GLY A 596 -28.76 10.12 0.49
N LEU A 597 -28.06 9.29 -0.28
CA LEU A 597 -26.85 8.56 0.15
C LEU A 597 -25.53 9.27 -0.24
N ALA A 598 -25.59 10.53 -0.71
CA ALA A 598 -24.40 11.33 -0.95
C ALA A 598 -23.74 11.74 0.39
N LEU A 599 -22.40 11.79 0.41
CA LEU A 599 -21.65 12.26 1.58
C LEU A 599 -21.45 13.78 1.57
N LEU A 600 -21.36 14.41 0.40
CA LEU A 600 -21.00 15.82 0.25
C LEU A 600 -22.01 16.53 -0.67
N ALA A 601 -22.22 17.81 -0.41
CA ALA A 601 -22.85 18.72 -1.37
C ALA A 601 -21.80 19.23 -2.37
N ASP A 602 -22.24 19.65 -3.55
CA ASP A 602 -21.33 20.12 -4.61
C ASP A 602 -20.43 21.26 -4.10
N GLY A 603 -19.11 21.13 -4.34
CA GLY A 603 -18.10 22.12 -3.96
C GLY A 603 -17.63 22.08 -2.50
N TRP A 604 -18.15 21.17 -1.66
CA TRP A 604 -17.76 21.07 -0.25
C TRP A 604 -16.67 20.02 0.00
N ARG A 605 -15.70 20.37 0.83
CA ARG A 605 -14.64 19.46 1.29
C ARG A 605 -14.91 18.98 2.72
N PRO A 606 -14.66 17.70 3.02
CA PRO A 606 -14.91 17.17 4.36
C PRO A 606 -13.88 17.67 5.36
N GLN A 607 -14.37 18.22 6.47
CA GLN A 607 -13.54 18.61 7.62
C GLN A 607 -13.40 17.48 8.66
N THR A 608 -14.33 16.53 8.64
CA THR A 608 -14.40 15.43 9.61
C THR A 608 -14.54 14.11 8.88
N TRP A 609 -13.78 13.13 9.35
CA TRP A 609 -13.73 11.77 8.84
C TRP A 609 -14.15 10.79 9.91
N ARG A 610 -14.97 9.82 9.55
CA ARG A 610 -15.48 8.81 10.45
C ARG A 610 -14.70 7.51 10.31
N LEU A 611 -14.04 7.10 11.38
CA LEU A 611 -13.36 5.81 11.50
C LEU A 611 -14.27 4.82 12.23
N ILE A 612 -14.45 3.64 11.66
CA ILE A 612 -15.19 2.51 12.23
C ILE A 612 -14.22 1.36 12.48
N LEU A 613 -14.21 0.82 13.69
CA LEU A 613 -13.54 -0.42 14.07
C LEU A 613 -14.60 -1.51 14.29
N HIS A 614 -14.43 -2.65 13.63
CA HIS A 614 -15.35 -3.79 13.74
C HIS A 614 -14.60 -5.00 14.30
N TYR A 615 -15.08 -5.55 15.41
CA TYR A 615 -14.51 -6.72 16.08
C TYR A 615 -15.27 -8.01 15.72
N VAL A 616 -14.63 -9.16 15.87
CA VAL A 616 -15.23 -10.48 15.54
C VAL A 616 -16.47 -10.80 16.40
N ASP A 617 -16.56 -10.26 17.61
CA ASP A 617 -17.75 -10.33 18.46
C ASP A 617 -18.88 -9.36 18.06
N HIS A 618 -18.75 -8.72 16.89
CA HIS A 618 -19.65 -7.71 16.34
C HIS A 618 -19.74 -6.40 17.13
N THR A 619 -18.83 -6.16 18.08
CA THR A 619 -18.66 -4.84 18.69
C THR A 619 -18.22 -3.85 17.62
N ILE A 620 -18.87 -2.68 17.58
CA ILE A 620 -18.53 -1.58 16.67
C ILE A 620 -18.14 -0.35 17.49
N LEU A 621 -16.95 0.17 17.24
CA LEU A 621 -16.56 1.50 17.72
C LEU A 621 -16.51 2.48 16.55
N MET A 622 -16.93 3.71 16.80
CA MET A 622 -16.99 4.79 15.83
C MET A 622 -16.32 6.03 16.42
N TYR A 623 -15.46 6.65 15.63
CA TYR A 623 -14.73 7.87 15.98
C TYR A 623 -14.93 8.90 14.89
N ASP A 624 -15.16 10.15 15.27
CA ASP A 624 -15.09 11.29 14.35
C ASP A 624 -13.71 11.94 14.53
N ILE A 625 -12.94 12.02 13.44
CA ILE A 625 -11.56 12.50 13.37
C ILE A 625 -11.52 13.78 12.55
N SER A 626 -10.89 14.82 13.08
CA SER A 626 -10.67 16.09 12.36
C SER A 626 -9.33 16.70 12.75
N ARG A 627 -8.82 17.63 11.95
CA ARG A 627 -7.62 18.40 12.27
C ARG A 627 -8.00 19.88 12.37
N HIS A 628 -7.64 20.54 13.48
CA HIS A 628 -7.87 21.97 13.65
C HIS A 628 -6.70 22.76 13.03
N GLU A 629 -6.99 23.81 12.27
CA GLU A 629 -5.97 24.55 11.50
C GLU A 629 -4.96 25.29 12.40
N GLU A 630 -5.34 25.66 13.62
CA GLU A 630 -4.52 26.50 14.51
C GLU A 630 -3.55 25.71 15.41
N GLU A 631 -3.93 24.52 15.88
CA GLU A 631 -3.11 23.71 16.80
C GLU A 631 -2.35 22.59 16.10
N GLY A 632 -2.80 22.19 14.90
CA GLY A 632 -2.17 21.14 14.10
C GLY A 632 -2.38 19.73 14.65
N ASP A 633 -2.93 19.53 15.85
CA ASP A 633 -3.21 18.21 16.42
C ASP A 633 -4.51 17.59 15.90
N LEU A 634 -4.60 16.25 15.95
CA LEU A 634 -5.83 15.54 15.61
C LEU A 634 -6.81 15.55 16.78
N LEU A 635 -8.01 16.03 16.50
CA LEU A 635 -9.16 15.84 17.36
C LEU A 635 -9.82 14.50 17.06
N ILE A 636 -10.05 13.70 18.10
CA ILE A 636 -10.68 12.38 18.03
C ILE A 636 -11.84 12.40 19.04
N VAL A 637 -13.07 12.22 18.54
CA VAL A 637 -14.31 12.25 19.34
C VAL A 637 -15.04 10.93 19.28
#